data_AF-Q0A5U6-F1
#
_entry.id   AF-Q0A5U6-F1
#
_cell.length_a   1.000
_cell.length_b   1.000
_cell.length_c   1.000
_cell.angle_alpha   90.00
_cell.angle_beta   90.00
_cell.angle_gamma   90.00
#
_symmetry.space_group_name_H-M   'P 1'
#
loop_
_entity.id
_entity.type
_entity.pdbx_description
1 polymer ?
#
loop_
_entity_poly.entity_id
_entity_poly.type
_entity_poly.pdbx_seq_one_letter_code
_entity_poly.pdbx_strand_id
1 'polypeptide(L)'
;MKALPIILSALLTLPATLGWAAPAGADGTEYRLGALGFRAPEQTLARWQATADYLTETIPDARFRVAPMNYPQLEAAIADGTVDFVLTNTGHYVRMEAEHGLTRLVTMIAEAEQQPVRVFGGVILTRADRHDIQTLSDLAGRHVYAVGEGSLGGWHVGREALLDVGVDPARDLARVTFTGMPHDQVVEAVLAGEGDAGMVRTGILESMAREGRLDLDAVRVLEPRRTAGFPLQHSTHLYPEWPFSRLPHTPDAIAQAVTIALLEMPSGHPAARDGGYVGWSAPLSYGGVHELFQRLGEPPYEHWGGLDLRVVWEQHPAIVLALMLIVTGGMAGAVIKYRRLNRSLAVEVDQRRMVERQLRQHQARLTHLANHDPLTDLPNRLLLTTRLEQAVARATGSGQRVAVLFLDLDRFKNINDSLGHAVGDDLLRILAERLRSQVEANTVARLGGDEFIVLLDGISDLELVDQQARELLELVAESFSVGGWRSLQVGGSIGISLFPDNAQDASELITQADAAMYLAKAEGRNTYRYYNQSLTAAASERLETETRLRRALELDHLEVFYQPQLDITTGALTGVEALVRWRDPEQGLIPPDRFIPVAEETGLIDRLGQQVLERACLQVAAWDRDGLPALDVAVNLSAHQIGDPRLCAKIRHALERSGLAPRRLVLEITESTLMTQAEGALGTLAGLKGLGVQVAIDDFGTGYSSLAYLKRFAIDWLKVDRCFVQDLPEDRNDAELTQTIVYMAHNLGLRVLAEGVETQAQLDFLTHLGCDGWQGFLCSPPLPPQELVARLESREGLRRRA
;
A
#
# COMPACT_ATOMS: atom_id res chain seq x y z
N MET A 1 -32.44 -25.83 -49.90
CA MET A 1 -32.26 -26.14 -51.34
C MET A 1 -31.67 -24.92 -52.02
N LYS A 2 -30.41 -25.03 -52.47
CA LYS A 2 -29.65 -24.27 -53.49
C LYS A 2 -29.58 -22.72 -53.36
N ALA A 3 -28.51 -22.01 -53.71
CA ALA A 3 -27.06 -22.22 -53.90
C ALA A 3 -26.51 -20.85 -54.38
N LEU A 4 -25.34 -20.45 -53.89
CA LEU A 4 -24.44 -19.44 -54.49
C LEU A 4 -23.87 -19.97 -55.84
N PRO A 5 -23.27 -19.17 -56.75
CA PRO A 5 -21.89 -18.62 -56.61
C PRO A 5 -21.68 -17.21 -57.22
N ILE A 6 -20.84 -16.30 -56.67
CA ILE A 6 -19.39 -16.01 -56.80
C ILE A 6 -18.75 -15.91 -58.22
N ILE A 7 -18.00 -14.80 -58.42
CA ILE A 7 -16.74 -14.54 -59.18
C ILE A 7 -16.81 -13.86 -60.57
N LEU A 8 -16.33 -12.61 -60.63
CA LEU A 8 -15.26 -12.13 -61.56
C LEU A 8 -14.63 -10.83 -61.00
N SER A 9 -13.44 -10.86 -60.39
CA SER A 9 -12.10 -10.52 -60.95
C SER A 9 -11.96 -9.06 -61.40
N ALA A 10 -11.31 -8.15 -60.66
CA ALA A 10 -9.86 -7.95 -60.50
C ALA A 10 -9.13 -7.40 -61.75
N LEU A 11 -8.70 -6.13 -61.71
CA LEU A 11 -7.29 -5.69 -61.71
C LEU A 11 -7.12 -4.15 -61.85
N LEU A 12 -6.10 -3.64 -61.16
CA LEU A 12 -5.28 -2.42 -61.40
C LEU A 12 -5.90 -1.06 -60.97
N THR A 13 -5.28 -0.21 -60.14
CA THR A 13 -3.83 0.05 -59.91
C THR A 13 -3.50 0.58 -58.50
N LEU A 14 -2.25 0.30 -58.09
CA LEU A 14 -1.52 0.59 -56.85
C LEU A 14 -1.35 2.08 -56.45
N PRO A 15 -0.90 2.35 -55.20
CA PRO A 15 -0.72 3.68 -54.62
C PRO A 15 0.59 4.34 -55.10
N ALA A 16 0.55 5.65 -55.34
CA ALA A 16 1.73 6.46 -55.65
C ALA A 16 2.06 7.38 -54.46
N THR A 17 3.00 6.93 -53.64
CA THR A 17 3.87 7.81 -52.86
C THR A 17 4.85 8.49 -53.82
N LEU A 18 4.73 9.80 -54.01
CA LEU A 18 5.86 10.65 -54.39
C LEU A 18 5.55 12.08 -53.99
N GLY A 19 6.31 12.54 -53.00
CA GLY A 19 6.26 13.89 -52.48
C GLY A 19 6.59 14.92 -53.55
N TRP A 20 5.87 16.03 -53.49
CA TRP A 20 6.33 17.29 -54.02
C TRP A 20 6.38 18.27 -52.85
N ALA A 21 7.60 18.60 -52.46
CA ALA A 21 7.90 19.64 -51.50
C ALA A 21 7.78 21.01 -52.18
N ALA A 22 6.98 21.91 -51.60
CA ALA A 22 7.23 23.35 -51.48
C ALA A 22 6.02 24.06 -50.82
N PRO A 23 6.20 25.13 -50.02
CA PRO A 23 7.35 25.53 -49.20
C PRO A 23 7.02 25.46 -47.69
N ALA A 24 8.04 25.33 -46.86
CA ALA A 24 7.92 25.42 -45.40
C ALA A 24 7.51 26.83 -44.96
N GLY A 25 6.35 26.94 -44.30
CA GLY A 25 5.85 28.16 -43.67
C GLY A 25 4.53 27.95 -42.93
N ALA A 26 4.62 27.75 -41.61
CA ALA A 26 3.56 27.89 -40.58
C ALA A 26 2.48 26.79 -40.47
N ASP A 27 2.81 25.54 -40.10
CA ASP A 27 1.81 24.51 -39.76
C ASP A 27 1.50 24.45 -38.25
N GLY A 28 0.42 25.13 -37.83
CA GLY A 28 -0.18 25.01 -36.51
C GLY A 28 -1.30 23.96 -36.46
N THR A 29 -1.55 23.37 -35.29
CA THR A 29 -2.64 22.40 -35.03
C THR A 29 -4.00 23.08 -35.20
N GLU A 30 -4.91 22.46 -35.95
CA GLU A 30 -6.26 23.01 -36.17
C GLU A 30 -7.24 22.59 -35.06
N TYR A 31 -7.94 23.57 -34.49
CA TYR A 31 -8.96 23.42 -33.46
C TYR A 31 -10.32 23.94 -33.97
N ARG A 32 -11.38 23.20 -33.68
CA ARG A 32 -12.75 23.51 -34.12
C ARG A 32 -13.56 24.16 -33.00
N LEU A 33 -14.09 25.35 -33.28
CA LEU A 33 -14.98 26.11 -32.40
C LEU A 33 -16.43 25.95 -32.87
N GLY A 34 -17.21 25.10 -32.21
CA GLY A 34 -18.65 25.00 -32.42
C GLY A 34 -19.37 26.21 -31.84
N ALA A 35 -20.01 27.01 -32.68
CA ALA A 35 -20.72 28.23 -32.26
C ALA A 35 -22.22 28.10 -32.51
N LEU A 36 -23.02 28.24 -31.46
CA LEU A 36 -24.48 28.17 -31.55
C LEU A 36 -25.03 29.38 -32.34
N GLY A 37 -25.81 29.07 -33.38
CA GLY A 37 -26.49 30.03 -34.24
C GLY A 37 -28.00 29.86 -34.26
N PHE A 38 -28.74 30.97 -34.21
CA PHE A 38 -30.21 30.99 -34.32
C PHE A 38 -30.73 31.46 -35.69
N ARG A 39 -29.82 31.84 -36.59
CA ARG A 39 -30.11 32.35 -37.94
C ARG A 39 -29.25 31.58 -38.96
N ALA A 40 -29.24 32.02 -40.22
CA ALA A 40 -28.40 31.43 -41.26
C ALA A 40 -26.94 31.26 -40.78
N PRO A 41 -26.28 30.11 -41.09
CA PRO A 41 -24.92 29.83 -40.63
C PRO A 41 -23.90 30.94 -40.93
N GLU A 42 -24.10 31.65 -42.04
CA GLU A 42 -23.31 32.80 -42.48
C GLU A 42 -23.25 33.94 -41.44
N GLN A 43 -24.35 34.22 -40.74
CA GLN A 43 -24.40 35.28 -39.71
C GLN A 43 -23.65 34.86 -38.45
N THR A 44 -23.75 33.58 -38.08
CA THR A 44 -23.04 33.02 -36.93
C THR A 44 -21.54 32.98 -37.21
N LEU A 45 -21.17 32.63 -38.44
CA LEU A 45 -19.79 32.71 -38.92
C LEU A 45 -19.29 34.15 -38.88
N ALA A 46 -20.01 35.10 -39.47
CA ALA A 46 -19.63 36.52 -39.48
C ALA A 46 -19.43 37.07 -38.05
N ARG A 47 -20.26 36.65 -37.10
CA ARG A 47 -20.16 37.05 -35.69
C ARG A 47 -18.90 36.51 -35.01
N TRP A 48 -18.55 35.25 -35.22
CA TRP A 48 -17.50 34.59 -34.44
C TRP A 48 -16.16 34.43 -35.17
N GLN A 49 -16.12 34.64 -36.48
CA GLN A 49 -14.90 34.45 -37.28
C GLN A 49 -13.76 35.34 -36.81
N ALA A 50 -14.01 36.63 -36.58
CA ALA A 50 -13.00 37.55 -36.07
C ALA A 50 -12.45 37.15 -34.69
N THR A 51 -13.22 36.42 -33.87
CA THR A 51 -12.75 35.86 -32.59
C THR A 51 -11.81 34.67 -32.82
N ALA A 52 -12.14 33.78 -33.76
CA ALA A 52 -11.27 32.67 -34.13
C ALA A 52 -9.97 33.15 -34.82
N ASP A 53 -10.06 34.18 -35.66
CA ASP A 53 -8.91 34.81 -36.30
C ASP A 53 -7.97 35.41 -35.23
N TYR A 54 -8.53 36.15 -34.26
CA TYR A 54 -7.75 36.68 -33.14
C TYR A 54 -7.03 35.58 -32.34
N LEU A 55 -7.72 34.46 -32.03
CA LEU A 55 -7.09 33.33 -31.34
C LEU A 55 -5.97 32.70 -32.17
N THR A 56 -6.16 32.60 -33.48
CA THR A 56 -5.16 32.08 -34.44
C THR A 56 -3.94 32.98 -34.55
N GLU A 57 -4.12 34.30 -34.47
CA GLU A 57 -3.04 35.28 -34.50
C GLU A 57 -2.27 35.36 -33.18
N THR A 58 -2.98 35.16 -32.05
CA THR A 58 -2.43 35.34 -30.70
C THR A 58 -1.71 34.09 -30.19
N ILE A 59 -2.18 32.90 -30.56
CA ILE A 59 -1.67 31.63 -30.04
C ILE A 59 -0.74 30.98 -31.08
N PRO A 60 0.58 30.88 -30.81
CA PRO A 60 1.51 30.22 -31.72
C PRO A 60 1.11 28.77 -31.99
N ASP A 61 1.31 28.33 -33.23
CA ASP A 61 1.11 26.93 -33.65
C ASP A 61 -0.31 26.38 -33.43
N ALA A 62 -1.33 27.24 -33.31
CA ALA A 62 -2.74 26.88 -33.24
C ALA A 62 -3.57 27.65 -34.27
N ARG A 63 -4.53 26.96 -34.93
CA ARG A 63 -5.46 27.57 -35.88
C ARG A 63 -6.90 27.26 -35.48
N PHE A 64 -7.75 28.28 -35.39
CA PHE A 64 -9.13 28.11 -34.96
C PHE A 64 -10.09 28.27 -36.13
N ARG A 65 -11.03 27.34 -36.27
CA ARG A 65 -12.11 27.42 -37.27
C ARG A 65 -13.47 27.40 -36.61
N VAL A 66 -14.29 28.40 -36.93
CA VAL A 66 -15.68 28.46 -36.48
C VAL A 66 -16.53 27.49 -37.29
N ALA A 67 -17.26 26.63 -36.59
CA ALA A 67 -18.30 25.78 -37.14
C ALA A 67 -19.66 26.29 -36.64
N PRO A 68 -20.40 27.07 -37.46
CA PRO A 68 -21.73 27.55 -37.09
C PRO A 68 -22.72 26.38 -37.06
N MET A 69 -23.41 26.19 -35.92
CA MET A 69 -24.27 25.03 -35.68
C MET A 69 -25.60 25.45 -35.02
N ASN A 70 -26.70 24.78 -35.37
CA ASN A 70 -27.93 24.83 -34.59
C ASN A 70 -27.88 23.84 -33.40
N TYR A 71 -28.92 23.80 -32.56
CA TYR A 71 -28.95 22.93 -31.39
C TYR A 71 -28.69 21.44 -31.70
N PRO A 72 -29.45 20.75 -32.59
CA PRO A 72 -29.17 19.35 -32.91
C PRO A 72 -27.76 19.11 -33.45
N GLN A 73 -27.24 20.02 -34.28
CA GLN A 73 -25.90 19.89 -34.85
C GLN A 73 -24.81 20.05 -33.78
N LEU A 74 -24.96 21.03 -32.89
CA LEU A 74 -23.99 21.28 -31.83
C LEU A 74 -24.01 20.17 -30.78
N GLU A 75 -25.19 19.66 -30.42
CA GLU A 75 -25.35 18.51 -29.51
C GLU A 75 -24.71 17.25 -30.09
N ALA A 76 -24.99 16.93 -31.35
CA ALA A 76 -24.34 15.80 -32.03
C ALA A 76 -22.82 15.99 -32.11
N ALA A 77 -22.35 17.19 -32.43
CA ALA A 77 -20.93 17.48 -32.51
C ALA A 77 -20.20 17.35 -31.17
N ILE A 78 -20.87 17.74 -30.07
CA ILE A 78 -20.37 17.58 -28.70
C ILE A 78 -20.35 16.10 -28.32
N ALA A 79 -21.44 15.37 -28.55
CA ALA A 79 -21.56 13.95 -28.23
C ALA A 79 -20.54 13.09 -28.99
N ASP A 80 -20.31 13.40 -30.27
CA ASP A 80 -19.35 12.70 -31.13
C ASP A 80 -17.89 13.20 -30.94
N GLY A 81 -17.67 14.26 -30.15
CA GLY A 81 -16.34 14.84 -29.92
C GLY A 81 -15.70 15.44 -31.17
N THR A 82 -16.49 16.02 -32.08
CA THR A 82 -16.01 16.55 -33.38
C THR A 82 -15.67 18.05 -33.36
N VAL A 83 -15.79 18.68 -32.19
CA VAL A 83 -15.40 20.07 -31.88
C VAL A 83 -14.58 20.12 -30.60
N ASP A 84 -13.63 21.05 -30.52
CA ASP A 84 -12.76 21.21 -29.35
C ASP A 84 -13.31 22.25 -28.37
N PHE A 85 -13.80 23.35 -28.92
CA PHE A 85 -14.33 24.48 -28.17
C PHE A 85 -15.79 24.72 -28.52
N VAL A 86 -16.56 25.18 -27.53
CA VAL A 86 -18.00 25.43 -27.68
C VAL A 86 -18.33 26.82 -27.16
N LEU A 87 -19.06 27.55 -27.99
CA LEU A 87 -19.70 28.81 -27.64
C LEU A 87 -21.20 28.64 -27.80
N THR A 88 -21.89 28.55 -26.67
CA THR A 88 -23.34 28.30 -26.62
C THR A 88 -23.99 29.15 -25.54
N ASN A 89 -25.32 29.19 -25.52
CA ASN A 89 -26.03 29.95 -24.51
C ASN A 89 -25.96 29.28 -23.14
N THR A 90 -26.24 30.06 -22.09
CA THR A 90 -26.12 29.67 -20.69
C THR A 90 -26.91 28.42 -20.32
N GLY A 91 -28.15 28.28 -20.79
CA GLY A 91 -29.00 27.12 -20.47
C GLY A 91 -28.54 25.84 -21.19
N HIS A 92 -28.19 25.97 -22.47
CA HIS A 92 -27.65 24.85 -23.26
C HIS A 92 -26.32 24.36 -22.70
N TYR A 93 -25.44 25.29 -22.29
CA TYR A 93 -24.19 24.96 -21.64
C TYR A 93 -24.40 24.08 -20.40
N VAL A 94 -25.35 24.43 -19.51
CA VAL A 94 -25.61 23.67 -18.27
C VAL A 94 -26.00 22.22 -18.57
N ARG A 95 -26.81 22.01 -19.60
CA ARG A 95 -27.19 20.66 -20.04
C ARG A 95 -25.98 19.90 -20.60
N MET A 96 -25.20 20.53 -21.48
CA MET A 96 -24.00 19.92 -22.06
C MET A 96 -22.89 19.68 -21.02
N GLU A 97 -22.77 20.51 -20.00
CA GLU A 97 -21.87 20.31 -18.84
C GLU A 97 -22.22 19.01 -18.13
N ALA A 98 -23.50 18.78 -17.83
CA ALA A 98 -23.95 17.60 -17.12
C ALA A 98 -23.89 16.32 -17.96
N GLU A 99 -24.22 16.40 -19.25
CA GLU A 99 -24.27 15.23 -20.15
C GLU A 99 -22.90 14.84 -20.71
N HIS A 100 -22.02 15.82 -20.96
CA HIS A 100 -20.78 15.63 -21.72
C HIS A 100 -19.52 16.23 -21.07
N GLY A 101 -19.61 16.81 -19.87
CA GLY A 101 -18.45 17.25 -19.09
C GLY A 101 -17.74 18.50 -19.63
N LEU A 102 -18.47 19.41 -20.30
CA LEU A 102 -17.90 20.67 -20.79
C LEU A 102 -17.34 21.54 -19.66
N THR A 103 -16.12 22.05 -19.85
CA THR A 103 -15.46 22.93 -18.88
C THR A 103 -15.46 24.38 -19.37
N ARG A 104 -15.98 25.32 -18.56
CA ARG A 104 -15.95 26.77 -18.85
C ARG A 104 -14.53 27.31 -18.74
N LEU A 105 -14.13 28.11 -19.72
CA LEU A 105 -12.86 28.83 -19.72
C LEU A 105 -13.06 30.30 -19.33
N VAL A 106 -14.02 30.98 -19.96
CA VAL A 106 -14.35 32.39 -19.71
C VAL A 106 -15.86 32.63 -19.87
N THR A 107 -16.36 33.71 -19.28
CA THR A 107 -17.73 34.18 -19.48
C THR A 107 -17.73 35.49 -20.24
N MET A 108 -18.55 35.58 -21.29
CA MET A 108 -18.68 36.74 -22.16
C MET A 108 -19.12 37.99 -21.38
N ILE A 109 -18.57 39.14 -21.73
CA ILE A 109 -19.04 40.45 -21.30
C ILE A 109 -19.76 41.08 -22.49
N ALA A 110 -21.09 41.19 -22.40
CA ALA A 110 -21.91 41.88 -23.39
C ALA A 110 -21.95 43.39 -23.12
N GLU A 111 -22.48 44.16 -24.09
CA GLU A 111 -22.74 45.58 -23.92
C GLU A 111 -24.25 45.84 -23.76
N ALA A 112 -24.62 46.61 -22.75
CA ALA A 112 -25.97 47.10 -22.56
C ALA A 112 -25.92 48.58 -22.17
N GLU A 113 -26.60 49.45 -22.93
CA GLU A 113 -26.58 50.91 -22.72
C GLU A 113 -25.16 51.49 -22.55
N GLN A 114 -24.21 51.05 -23.39
CA GLN A 114 -22.80 51.46 -23.33
C GLN A 114 -22.05 51.04 -22.05
N GLN A 115 -22.61 50.09 -21.29
CA GLN A 115 -21.98 49.52 -20.09
C GLN A 115 -21.70 48.02 -20.28
N PRO A 116 -20.55 47.53 -19.77
CA PRO A 116 -20.23 46.11 -19.80
C PRO A 116 -21.10 45.32 -18.81
N VAL A 117 -21.82 44.32 -19.30
CA VAL A 117 -22.66 43.43 -18.48
C VAL A 117 -22.23 41.97 -18.65
N ARG A 118 -22.20 41.22 -17.55
CA ARG A 118 -21.80 39.80 -17.50
C ARG A 118 -22.96 38.86 -17.18
N VAL A 119 -24.14 39.44 -16.98
CA VAL A 119 -25.36 38.78 -16.59
C VAL A 119 -26.51 39.33 -17.42
N PHE A 120 -27.58 38.56 -17.56
CA PHE A 120 -28.82 38.97 -18.21
C PHE A 120 -30.03 38.46 -17.42
N GLY A 121 -31.21 39.02 -17.67
CA GLY A 121 -32.47 38.57 -17.07
C GLY A 121 -33.55 38.31 -18.11
N GLY A 122 -34.75 38.03 -17.62
CA GLY A 122 -36.00 38.06 -18.38
C GLY A 122 -36.77 39.35 -18.10
N VAL A 123 -37.59 39.73 -19.07
CA VAL A 123 -38.54 40.84 -19.03
C VAL A 123 -39.91 40.25 -19.33
N ILE A 124 -40.84 40.44 -18.40
CA ILE A 124 -42.24 40.09 -18.60
C ILE A 124 -42.97 41.41 -18.87
N LEU A 125 -43.58 41.53 -20.04
CA LEU A 125 -44.23 42.77 -20.48
C LEU A 125 -45.69 42.55 -20.87
N THR A 126 -46.48 43.62 -20.81
CA THR A 126 -47.82 43.72 -21.39
C THR A 126 -47.94 45.05 -22.14
N ARG A 127 -49.06 45.30 -22.83
CA ARG A 127 -49.33 46.61 -23.43
C ARG A 127 -49.61 47.64 -22.35
N ALA A 128 -49.16 48.88 -22.56
CA ALA A 128 -49.32 49.96 -21.59
C ALA A 128 -50.79 50.33 -21.32
N ASP A 129 -51.71 50.04 -22.25
CA ASP A 129 -53.15 50.29 -22.11
C ASP A 129 -53.93 49.18 -21.38
N ARG A 130 -53.25 48.08 -21.00
CA ARG A 130 -53.83 47.00 -20.19
C ARG A 130 -53.78 47.36 -18.71
N HIS A 131 -54.87 47.98 -18.24
CA HIS A 131 -55.03 48.35 -16.83
C HIS A 131 -55.44 47.17 -15.95
N ASP A 132 -55.90 46.08 -16.55
CA ASP A 132 -56.32 44.83 -15.94
C ASP A 132 -55.15 43.86 -15.66
N ILE A 133 -53.92 44.20 -16.08
CA ILE A 133 -52.69 43.44 -15.79
C ILE A 133 -51.68 44.42 -15.18
N GLN A 134 -51.43 44.31 -13.87
CA GLN A 134 -50.51 45.21 -13.15
C GLN A 134 -49.37 44.44 -12.47
N THR A 135 -49.62 43.20 -12.08
CA THR A 135 -48.69 42.32 -11.36
C THR A 135 -48.48 41.02 -12.12
N LEU A 136 -47.48 40.23 -11.70
CA LEU A 136 -47.28 38.91 -12.28
C LEU A 136 -48.45 37.94 -11.96
N SER A 137 -49.11 38.10 -10.82
CA SER A 137 -50.28 37.30 -10.45
C SER A 137 -51.49 37.53 -11.36
N ASP A 138 -51.61 38.71 -11.96
CA ASP A 138 -52.71 39.04 -12.89
C ASP A 138 -52.61 38.30 -14.24
N LEU A 139 -51.50 37.61 -14.47
CA LEU A 139 -51.30 36.76 -15.65
C LEU A 139 -52.06 35.44 -15.56
N ALA A 140 -52.59 35.07 -14.39
CA ALA A 140 -53.51 33.94 -14.28
C ALA A 140 -54.73 34.15 -15.21
N GLY A 141 -55.01 33.15 -16.04
CA GLY A 141 -56.08 33.15 -17.05
C GLY A 141 -55.75 33.94 -18.32
N ARG A 142 -54.48 34.34 -18.53
CA ARG A 142 -54.07 35.14 -19.70
C ARG A 142 -53.30 34.34 -20.74
N HIS A 143 -53.27 34.87 -21.97
CA HIS A 143 -52.48 34.34 -23.08
C HIS A 143 -51.10 35.01 -23.11
N VAL A 144 -50.07 34.22 -22.84
CA VAL A 144 -48.68 34.68 -22.77
C VAL A 144 -47.88 34.20 -23.98
N TYR A 145 -47.08 35.10 -24.56
CA TYR A 145 -46.14 34.78 -25.63
C TYR A 145 -44.72 34.62 -25.08
N ALA A 146 -43.97 33.67 -25.60
CA ALA A 146 -42.58 33.43 -25.26
C ALA A 146 -41.83 32.95 -26.50
N VAL A 147 -40.50 32.86 -26.42
CA VAL A 147 -39.68 32.49 -27.58
C VAL A 147 -39.68 30.98 -27.83
N GLY A 148 -39.57 30.17 -26.77
CA GLY A 148 -39.52 28.73 -26.89
C GLY A 148 -39.27 28.07 -25.54
N GLU A 149 -39.70 26.82 -25.40
CA GLU A 149 -39.57 26.05 -24.15
C GLU A 149 -38.11 25.96 -23.69
N GLY A 150 -37.15 25.75 -24.61
CA GLY A 150 -35.72 25.70 -24.25
C GLY A 150 -35.05 27.05 -23.98
N SER A 151 -35.75 28.18 -24.03
CA SER A 151 -35.13 29.51 -23.91
C SER A 151 -34.97 29.93 -22.45
N LEU A 152 -33.73 29.99 -21.95
CA LEU A 152 -33.45 30.44 -20.58
C LEU A 152 -34.00 31.85 -20.33
N GLY A 153 -33.59 32.85 -21.12
CA GLY A 153 -34.01 34.25 -20.93
C GLY A 153 -35.40 34.59 -21.46
N GLY A 154 -35.95 33.78 -22.36
CA GLY A 154 -37.26 34.02 -22.98
C GLY A 154 -38.40 33.20 -22.39
N TRP A 155 -38.11 32.22 -21.53
CA TRP A 155 -39.11 31.35 -20.93
C TRP A 155 -38.76 30.94 -19.50
N HIS A 156 -37.67 30.19 -19.29
CA HIS A 156 -37.40 29.56 -17.98
C HIS A 156 -37.35 30.55 -16.81
N VAL A 157 -36.64 31.67 -16.96
CA VAL A 157 -36.53 32.68 -15.89
C VAL A 157 -37.85 33.40 -15.63
N GLY A 158 -38.69 33.55 -16.66
CA GLY A 158 -40.04 34.11 -16.53
C GLY A 158 -41.01 33.13 -15.89
N ARG A 159 -40.91 31.85 -16.24
CA ARG A 159 -41.65 30.75 -15.61
C ARG A 159 -41.32 30.63 -14.12
N GLU A 160 -40.06 30.77 -13.73
CA GLU A 160 -39.68 30.85 -12.32
C GLU A 160 -40.34 32.04 -11.61
N ALA A 161 -40.31 33.24 -12.21
CA ALA A 161 -40.90 34.42 -11.60
C ALA A 161 -42.43 34.28 -11.41
N LEU A 162 -43.12 33.61 -12.35
CA LEU A 162 -44.55 33.28 -12.19
C LEU A 162 -44.78 32.28 -11.04
N LEU A 163 -43.96 31.24 -10.94
CA LEU A 163 -44.07 30.25 -9.87
C LEU A 163 -43.81 30.88 -8.49
N ASP A 164 -42.88 31.84 -8.39
CA ASP A 164 -42.57 32.54 -7.14
C ASP A 164 -43.77 33.36 -6.62
N VAL A 165 -44.66 33.81 -7.51
CA VAL A 165 -45.92 34.50 -7.15
C VAL A 165 -47.13 33.56 -7.13
N GLY A 166 -46.91 32.24 -7.23
CA GLY A 166 -47.95 31.21 -7.14
C GLY A 166 -48.78 31.01 -8.41
N VAL A 167 -48.31 31.46 -9.57
CA VAL A 167 -48.93 31.20 -10.88
C VAL A 167 -48.16 30.06 -11.57
N ASP A 168 -48.77 28.88 -11.68
CA ASP A 168 -48.20 27.76 -12.41
C ASP A 168 -48.51 27.91 -13.91
N PRO A 169 -47.51 28.12 -14.79
CA PRO A 169 -47.77 28.38 -16.20
C PRO A 169 -48.48 27.24 -16.94
N ALA A 170 -48.38 26.00 -16.45
CA ALA A 170 -49.05 24.85 -17.05
C ALA A 170 -50.53 24.75 -16.65
N ARG A 171 -50.94 25.35 -15.53
CA ARG A 171 -52.30 25.21 -14.97
C ARG A 171 -53.10 26.51 -15.02
N ASP A 172 -52.44 27.62 -14.75
CA ASP A 172 -53.09 28.88 -14.43
C ASP A 172 -53.11 29.85 -15.61
N LEU A 173 -52.20 29.74 -16.59
CA LEU A 173 -52.28 30.56 -17.82
C LEU A 173 -53.34 29.99 -18.77
N ALA A 174 -54.06 30.87 -19.47
CA ALA A 174 -55.05 30.41 -20.46
C ALA A 174 -54.37 29.75 -21.67
N ARG A 175 -53.22 30.28 -22.08
CA ARG A 175 -52.42 29.75 -23.19
C ARG A 175 -50.99 30.29 -23.14
N VAL A 176 -50.03 29.47 -23.55
CA VAL A 176 -48.68 29.90 -23.90
C VAL A 176 -48.45 29.68 -25.38
N THR A 177 -47.99 30.70 -26.11
CA THR A 177 -47.59 30.58 -27.52
C THR A 177 -46.09 30.83 -27.67
N PHE A 178 -45.40 29.89 -28.30
CA PHE A 178 -43.98 30.04 -28.62
C PHE A 178 -43.81 30.56 -30.05
N THR A 179 -43.20 31.74 -30.20
CA THR A 179 -42.96 32.36 -31.52
C THR A 179 -41.78 31.76 -32.26
N GLY A 180 -40.85 31.13 -31.53
CA GLY A 180 -39.50 30.87 -32.03
C GLY A 180 -38.62 32.12 -31.93
N MET A 181 -37.35 31.98 -32.34
CA MET A 181 -36.41 33.09 -32.46
C MET A 181 -36.73 33.93 -33.72
N PRO A 182 -36.52 35.26 -33.69
CA PRO A 182 -35.94 36.06 -32.61
C PRO A 182 -36.99 36.55 -31.58
N HIS A 183 -36.51 37.10 -30.46
CA HIS A 183 -37.36 37.58 -29.35
C HIS A 183 -38.30 38.74 -29.70
N ASP A 184 -38.01 39.50 -30.76
CA ASP A 184 -38.82 40.63 -31.20
C ASP A 184 -40.23 40.23 -31.63
N GLN A 185 -40.39 39.02 -32.19
CA GLN A 185 -41.70 38.46 -32.54
C GLN A 185 -42.66 38.34 -31.33
N VAL A 186 -42.13 38.09 -30.13
CA VAL A 186 -42.93 38.06 -28.90
C VAL A 186 -43.48 39.45 -28.59
N VAL A 187 -42.65 40.49 -28.72
CA VAL A 187 -43.02 41.88 -28.45
C VAL A 187 -44.06 42.35 -29.48
N GLU A 188 -43.83 42.04 -30.75
CA GLU A 188 -44.74 42.38 -31.86
C GLU A 188 -46.12 41.73 -31.67
N ALA A 189 -46.19 40.46 -31.28
CA ALA A 189 -47.46 39.78 -31.03
C ALA A 189 -48.25 40.38 -29.86
N VAL A 190 -47.57 40.80 -28.79
CA VAL A 190 -48.19 41.49 -27.65
C VAL A 190 -48.74 42.85 -28.07
N LEU A 191 -47.98 43.64 -28.85
CA LEU A 191 -48.43 44.93 -29.37
C LEU A 191 -49.59 44.80 -30.35
N ALA A 192 -49.59 43.78 -31.20
CA ALA A 192 -50.68 43.46 -32.11
C ALA A 192 -51.97 43.04 -31.37
N GLY A 193 -51.89 42.79 -30.06
CA GLY A 193 -53.02 42.34 -29.24
C GLY A 193 -53.37 40.88 -29.45
N GLU A 194 -52.47 40.09 -30.04
CA GLU A 194 -52.65 38.64 -30.20
C GLU A 194 -52.46 37.91 -28.87
N GLY A 195 -51.68 38.50 -27.94
CA GLY A 195 -51.48 38.02 -26.58
C GLY A 195 -51.63 39.11 -25.54
N ASP A 196 -51.87 38.70 -24.30
CA ASP A 196 -52.02 39.60 -23.16
C ASP A 196 -50.66 40.06 -22.60
N ALA A 197 -49.65 39.19 -22.64
CA ALA A 197 -48.31 39.47 -22.14
C ALA A 197 -47.24 38.68 -22.90
N GLY A 198 -45.97 39.08 -22.75
CA GLY A 198 -44.83 38.48 -23.43
C GLY A 198 -43.62 38.32 -22.52
N MET A 199 -42.84 37.27 -22.74
CA MET A 199 -41.59 37.00 -22.04
C MET A 199 -40.41 37.08 -23.02
N VAL A 200 -39.49 38.00 -22.76
CA VAL A 200 -38.29 38.20 -23.58
C VAL A 200 -37.05 38.37 -22.71
N ARG A 201 -35.87 38.28 -23.32
CA ARG A 201 -34.61 38.57 -22.65
C ARG A 201 -34.45 40.09 -22.45
N THR A 202 -33.75 40.49 -21.40
CA THR A 202 -33.29 41.88 -21.21
C THR A 202 -32.51 42.40 -22.43
N GLY A 203 -32.76 43.65 -22.84
CA GLY A 203 -32.07 44.31 -23.95
C GLY A 203 -32.84 44.27 -25.27
N ILE A 204 -33.88 43.43 -25.37
CA ILE A 204 -34.71 43.32 -26.58
C ILE A 204 -35.56 44.57 -26.77
N LEU A 205 -36.25 45.04 -25.72
CA LEU A 205 -37.08 46.24 -25.79
C LEU A 205 -36.24 47.47 -26.15
N GLU A 206 -35.09 47.62 -25.50
CA GLU A 206 -34.17 48.72 -25.70
C GLU A 206 -33.50 48.70 -27.08
N SER A 207 -33.23 47.50 -27.64
CA SER A 207 -32.77 47.36 -29.02
C SER A 207 -33.85 47.77 -30.01
N MET A 208 -35.07 47.26 -29.85
CA MET A 208 -36.18 47.60 -30.74
C MET A 208 -36.51 49.09 -30.71
N ALA A 209 -36.43 49.73 -29.54
CA ALA A 209 -36.64 51.16 -29.41
C ALA A 209 -35.55 51.99 -30.12
N ARG A 210 -34.28 51.61 -29.98
CA ARG A 210 -33.16 52.25 -30.73
C ARG A 210 -33.28 52.07 -32.23
N GLU A 211 -33.80 50.94 -32.69
CA GLU A 211 -34.10 50.66 -34.10
C GLU A 211 -35.35 51.40 -34.61
N GLY A 212 -36.08 52.12 -33.75
CA GLY A 212 -37.33 52.81 -34.09
C GLY A 212 -38.52 51.87 -34.33
N ARG A 213 -38.43 50.61 -33.89
CA ARG A 213 -39.45 49.56 -34.05
C ARG A 213 -40.41 49.46 -32.85
N LEU A 214 -40.09 50.09 -31.73
CA LEU A 214 -40.88 50.06 -30.50
C LEU A 214 -40.93 51.45 -29.87
N ASP A 215 -42.12 51.90 -29.52
CA ASP A 215 -42.31 52.96 -28.53
C ASP A 215 -42.34 52.33 -27.13
N LEU A 216 -41.39 52.70 -26.26
CA LEU A 216 -41.31 52.13 -24.91
C LEU A 216 -42.54 52.50 -24.06
N ASP A 217 -43.23 53.60 -24.37
CA ASP A 217 -44.45 54.00 -23.68
C ASP A 217 -45.66 53.14 -24.09
N ALA A 218 -45.56 52.36 -25.18
CA ALA A 218 -46.61 51.44 -25.63
C ALA A 218 -46.62 50.11 -24.86
N VAL A 219 -45.56 49.81 -24.10
CA VAL A 219 -45.42 48.59 -23.31
C VAL A 219 -45.21 48.90 -21.83
N ARG A 220 -45.60 47.98 -20.96
CA ARG A 220 -45.35 48.03 -19.52
C ARG A 220 -44.60 46.78 -19.10
N VAL A 221 -43.44 46.96 -18.48
CA VAL A 221 -42.74 45.87 -17.80
C VAL A 221 -43.45 45.58 -16.48
N LEU A 222 -43.80 44.31 -16.25
CA LEU A 222 -44.43 43.84 -15.03
C LEU A 222 -43.36 43.60 -13.97
N GLU A 223 -43.62 44.12 -12.77
CA GLU A 223 -42.72 44.07 -11.61
C GLU A 223 -41.27 44.43 -11.93
N PRO A 224 -41.02 45.64 -12.49
CA PRO A 224 -39.70 46.02 -12.93
C PRO A 224 -38.74 46.12 -11.74
N ARG A 225 -37.62 45.40 -11.85
CA ARG A 225 -36.51 45.40 -10.91
C ARG A 225 -35.37 46.23 -11.47
N ARG A 226 -34.64 46.90 -10.58
CA ARG A 226 -33.34 47.54 -10.87
C ARG A 226 -32.29 46.90 -9.99
N THR A 227 -31.28 46.31 -10.61
CA THR A 227 -30.15 45.71 -9.89
C THR A 227 -28.95 46.65 -9.99
N ALA A 228 -28.28 46.88 -8.87
CA ALA A 228 -27.07 47.69 -8.86
C ALA A 228 -26.03 47.14 -9.85
N GLY A 229 -25.51 47.99 -10.73
CA GLY A 229 -24.53 47.60 -11.76
C GLY A 229 -25.10 46.91 -13.00
N PHE A 230 -26.42 46.81 -13.14
CA PHE A 230 -27.09 46.32 -14.35
C PHE A 230 -28.00 47.43 -14.91
N PRO A 231 -27.78 47.92 -16.15
CA PRO A 231 -28.43 49.14 -16.65
C PRO A 231 -29.87 48.92 -17.13
N LEU A 232 -30.24 47.69 -17.50
CA LEU A 232 -31.54 47.40 -18.12
C LEU A 232 -32.62 47.05 -17.09
N GLN A 233 -33.88 47.30 -17.44
CA GLN A 233 -35.00 46.82 -16.65
C GLN A 233 -35.19 45.32 -16.83
N HIS A 234 -35.61 44.64 -15.77
CA HIS A 234 -35.86 43.19 -15.79
C HIS A 234 -36.95 42.82 -14.78
N SER A 235 -37.59 41.67 -14.97
CA SER A 235 -38.64 41.17 -14.07
C SER A 235 -38.16 40.00 -13.19
N THR A 236 -36.98 39.44 -13.46
CA THR A 236 -36.54 38.14 -12.94
C THR A 236 -35.24 38.23 -12.14
N HIS A 237 -34.70 37.09 -11.72
CA HIS A 237 -33.29 37.01 -11.32
C HIS A 237 -32.35 37.16 -12.53
N LEU A 238 -31.09 37.54 -12.26
CA LEU A 238 -30.06 37.70 -13.27
C LEU A 238 -29.15 36.47 -13.30
N TYR A 239 -28.74 36.08 -14.51
CA TYR A 239 -28.00 34.85 -14.79
C TYR A 239 -26.77 35.15 -15.65
N PRO A 240 -25.67 34.38 -15.53
CA PRO A 240 -24.43 34.65 -16.24
C PRO A 240 -24.61 34.59 -17.76
N GLU A 241 -23.85 35.41 -18.47
CA GLU A 241 -23.78 35.44 -19.94
C GLU A 241 -23.19 34.15 -20.54
N TRP A 242 -23.10 34.08 -21.86
CA TRP A 242 -22.65 32.88 -22.56
C TRP A 242 -21.20 32.51 -22.19
N PRO A 243 -20.91 31.22 -21.92
CA PRO A 243 -19.54 30.77 -21.69
C PRO A 243 -18.84 30.43 -23.01
N PHE A 244 -17.52 30.62 -23.00
CA PHE A 244 -16.61 29.94 -23.91
C PHE A 244 -16.07 28.71 -23.19
N SER A 245 -16.27 27.51 -23.74
CA SER A 245 -16.01 26.24 -23.04
C SER A 245 -15.15 25.30 -23.88
N ARG A 246 -14.48 24.34 -23.23
CA ARG A 246 -13.76 23.24 -23.87
C ARG A 246 -14.46 21.90 -23.65
N LEU A 247 -14.23 20.96 -24.56
CA LEU A 247 -14.57 19.55 -24.35
C LEU A 247 -13.49 18.83 -23.52
N PRO A 248 -13.82 17.66 -22.93
CA PRO A 248 -12.86 16.88 -22.14
C PRO A 248 -11.61 16.46 -22.91
N HIS A 249 -11.73 16.16 -24.21
CA HIS A 249 -10.63 15.69 -25.05
C HIS A 249 -9.66 16.81 -25.48
N THR A 250 -10.05 18.07 -25.32
CA THR A 250 -9.22 19.22 -25.71
C THR A 250 -8.05 19.38 -24.74
N PRO A 251 -6.80 19.43 -25.21
CA PRO A 251 -5.62 19.49 -24.33
C PRO A 251 -5.62 20.71 -23.40
N ASP A 252 -5.15 20.54 -22.16
CA ASP A 252 -5.14 21.62 -21.17
C ASP A 252 -4.24 22.80 -21.57
N ALA A 253 -3.14 22.54 -22.27
CA ALA A 253 -2.22 23.58 -22.73
C ALA A 253 -2.90 24.57 -23.69
N ILE A 254 -3.67 24.07 -24.66
CA ILE A 254 -4.40 24.95 -25.59
C ILE A 254 -5.56 25.65 -24.88
N ALA A 255 -6.25 24.97 -23.95
CA ALA A 255 -7.31 25.58 -23.17
C ALA A 255 -6.81 26.76 -22.32
N GLN A 256 -5.63 26.61 -21.69
CA GLN A 256 -5.00 27.68 -20.94
C GLN A 256 -4.60 28.85 -21.85
N ALA A 257 -3.99 28.57 -23.01
CA ALA A 257 -3.62 29.61 -23.97
C ALA A 257 -4.84 30.39 -24.48
N VAL A 258 -5.94 29.70 -24.82
CA VAL A 258 -7.22 30.32 -25.21
C VAL A 258 -7.78 31.18 -24.08
N THR A 259 -7.76 30.69 -22.85
CA THR A 259 -8.25 31.46 -21.69
C THR A 259 -7.47 32.76 -21.52
N ILE A 260 -6.14 32.71 -21.59
CA ILE A 260 -5.27 33.90 -21.48
C ILE A 260 -5.55 34.87 -22.63
N ALA A 261 -5.57 34.38 -23.88
CA ALA A 261 -5.81 35.22 -25.05
C ALA A 261 -7.17 35.95 -24.97
N LEU A 262 -8.25 35.25 -24.57
CA LEU A 262 -9.57 35.88 -24.46
C LEU A 262 -9.64 36.91 -23.32
N LEU A 263 -8.96 36.67 -22.19
CA LEU A 263 -8.92 37.62 -21.08
C LEU A 263 -8.05 38.85 -21.36
N GLU A 264 -7.00 38.71 -22.16
CA GLU A 264 -6.08 39.78 -22.53
C GLU A 264 -6.52 40.56 -23.78
N MET A 265 -7.64 40.18 -24.40
CA MET A 265 -8.16 40.86 -25.59
C MET A 265 -8.34 42.37 -25.33
N PRO A 266 -7.72 43.25 -26.14
CA PRO A 266 -7.83 44.69 -25.96
C PRO A 266 -9.28 45.18 -26.04
N SER A 267 -9.65 46.14 -25.17
CA SER A 267 -10.97 46.76 -25.21
C SER A 267 -11.22 47.42 -26.57
N GLY A 268 -12.32 47.06 -27.23
CA GLY A 268 -12.68 47.57 -28.56
C GLY A 268 -11.98 46.88 -29.74
N HIS A 269 -11.33 45.73 -29.51
CA HIS A 269 -10.79 44.89 -30.59
C HIS A 269 -11.87 44.59 -31.66
N PRO A 270 -11.53 44.54 -32.98
CA PRO A 270 -12.49 44.18 -34.03
C PRO A 270 -13.28 42.91 -33.73
N ALA A 271 -12.63 41.86 -33.20
CA ALA A 271 -13.27 40.62 -32.80
C ALA A 271 -14.44 40.80 -31.81
N ALA A 272 -14.29 41.70 -30.83
CA ALA A 272 -15.32 42.01 -29.86
C ALA A 272 -16.47 42.80 -30.52
N ARG A 273 -16.12 43.84 -31.29
CA ARG A 273 -17.10 44.68 -31.99
C ARG A 273 -17.96 43.88 -32.97
N ASP A 274 -17.34 43.06 -33.81
CA ASP A 274 -18.02 42.25 -34.82
C ASP A 274 -18.80 41.09 -34.16
N GLY A 275 -18.29 40.59 -33.04
CA GLY A 275 -18.94 39.56 -32.23
C GLY A 275 -20.11 40.03 -31.37
N GLY A 276 -20.32 41.35 -31.26
CA GLY A 276 -21.38 41.94 -30.43
C GLY A 276 -21.15 41.71 -28.92
N TYR A 277 -19.90 41.76 -28.48
CA TYR A 277 -19.50 41.70 -27.07
C TYR A 277 -18.37 42.72 -26.82
N VAL A 278 -18.03 43.01 -25.57
CA VAL A 278 -16.97 44.01 -25.22
C VAL A 278 -15.72 43.38 -24.65
N GLY A 279 -15.80 42.13 -24.20
CA GLY A 279 -14.65 41.34 -23.78
C GLY A 279 -15.06 40.04 -23.10
N TRP A 280 -14.13 39.45 -22.35
CA TRP A 280 -14.31 38.21 -21.61
C TRP A 280 -13.90 38.41 -20.15
N SER A 281 -14.53 37.67 -19.25
CA SER A 281 -14.20 37.66 -17.82
C SER A 281 -13.86 36.25 -17.37
N ALA A 282 -13.21 36.15 -16.20
CA ALA A 282 -13.06 34.86 -15.51
C ALA A 282 -14.44 34.17 -15.39
N PRO A 283 -14.48 32.83 -15.47
CA PRO A 283 -15.73 32.09 -15.56
C PRO A 283 -16.60 32.36 -14.32
N LEU A 284 -17.83 32.82 -14.55
CA LEU A 284 -18.81 33.05 -13.49
C LEU A 284 -19.40 31.72 -12.99
N SER A 285 -20.07 31.75 -11.83
CA SER A 285 -20.84 30.60 -11.34
C SER A 285 -22.17 30.48 -12.07
N TYR A 286 -22.45 29.28 -12.60
CA TYR A 286 -23.74 28.92 -13.20
C TYR A 286 -24.61 28.13 -12.22
N GLY A 287 -24.23 28.08 -10.93
CA GLY A 287 -24.97 27.36 -9.89
C GLY A 287 -26.45 27.76 -9.82
N GLY A 288 -26.75 29.06 -9.93
CA GLY A 288 -28.14 29.53 -9.98
C GLY A 288 -28.95 28.99 -11.18
N VAL A 289 -28.29 28.69 -12.31
CA VAL A 289 -28.95 28.08 -13.48
C VAL A 289 -29.25 26.61 -13.22
N HIS A 290 -28.32 25.90 -12.56
CA HIS A 290 -28.54 24.51 -12.12
C HIS A 290 -29.68 24.41 -11.11
N GLU A 291 -29.72 25.32 -10.12
CA GLU A 291 -30.83 25.40 -9.15
C GLU A 291 -32.17 25.67 -9.84
N LEU A 292 -32.20 26.62 -10.78
CA LEU A 292 -33.38 26.89 -11.60
C LEU A 292 -33.86 25.64 -12.34
N PHE A 293 -32.97 24.94 -13.05
CA PHE A 293 -33.35 23.76 -13.83
C PHE A 293 -33.84 22.61 -12.94
N GLN A 294 -33.21 22.40 -11.78
CA GLN A 294 -33.69 21.44 -10.78
C GLN A 294 -35.10 21.79 -10.29
N ARG A 295 -35.34 23.06 -9.98
CA ARG A 295 -36.61 23.55 -9.45
C ARG A 295 -37.73 23.46 -10.49
N LEU A 296 -37.42 23.70 -11.76
CA LEU A 296 -38.36 23.60 -12.88
C LEU A 296 -38.54 22.17 -13.43
N GLY A 297 -37.66 21.24 -13.04
CA GLY A 297 -37.63 19.88 -13.58
C GLY A 297 -37.16 19.81 -15.03
N GLU A 298 -36.28 20.71 -15.44
CA GLU A 298 -35.70 20.76 -16.79
C GLU A 298 -34.47 19.85 -16.90
N PRO A 299 -34.16 19.28 -18.09
CA PRO A 299 -32.91 18.56 -18.34
C PRO A 299 -31.69 19.36 -17.86
N PRO A 300 -30.72 18.74 -17.17
CA PRO A 300 -30.55 17.28 -16.93
C PRO A 300 -31.32 16.74 -15.71
N TYR A 301 -32.15 17.54 -15.05
CA TYR A 301 -32.77 17.24 -13.75
C TYR A 301 -34.25 16.85 -13.85
N GLU A 302 -34.66 16.31 -15.00
CA GLU A 302 -36.02 15.85 -15.23
C GLU A 302 -36.42 14.81 -14.18
N HIS A 303 -37.32 15.22 -13.29
CA HIS A 303 -38.11 14.27 -12.54
C HIS A 303 -39.21 13.84 -13.49
N TRP A 304 -39.23 12.56 -13.89
CA TRP A 304 -40.36 11.98 -14.64
C TRP A 304 -41.60 12.05 -13.75
N GLY A 305 -42.29 13.19 -13.80
CA GLY A 305 -43.59 13.40 -13.19
C GLY A 305 -44.53 12.37 -13.77
N GLY A 306 -44.92 11.39 -12.95
CA GLY A 306 -45.77 10.29 -13.38
C GLY A 306 -47.04 10.80 -14.06
N LEU A 307 -47.44 10.13 -15.14
CA LEU A 307 -48.73 10.29 -15.81
C LEU A 307 -49.86 10.47 -14.78
N ASP A 308 -50.46 11.65 -14.71
CA ASP A 308 -51.68 11.86 -13.92
C ASP A 308 -52.88 11.29 -14.67
N LEU A 309 -53.21 10.04 -14.34
CA LEU A 309 -54.31 9.29 -14.94
C LEU A 309 -55.68 9.95 -14.75
N ARG A 310 -55.83 10.89 -13.79
CA ARG A 310 -57.11 11.60 -13.59
C ARG A 310 -57.45 12.51 -14.76
N VAL A 311 -56.45 13.24 -15.27
CA VAL A 311 -56.64 14.20 -16.37
C VAL A 311 -57.05 13.47 -17.66
N VAL A 312 -56.43 12.32 -17.93
CA VAL A 312 -56.74 11.49 -19.10
C VAL A 312 -58.13 10.85 -18.99
N TRP A 313 -58.55 10.46 -17.78
CA TRP A 313 -59.86 9.88 -17.52
C TRP A 313 -61.01 10.87 -17.72
N GLU A 314 -60.84 12.12 -17.28
CA GLU A 314 -61.88 13.15 -17.39
C GLU A 314 -62.11 13.60 -18.83
N GLN A 315 -61.05 13.69 -19.63
CA GLN A 315 -61.14 14.18 -21.01
C GLN A 315 -61.55 13.09 -22.02
N HIS A 316 -61.15 11.84 -21.80
CA HIS A 316 -61.33 10.76 -22.79
C HIS A 316 -61.73 9.40 -22.19
N PRO A 317 -62.85 9.29 -21.45
CA PRO A 317 -63.21 8.08 -20.72
C PRO A 317 -63.42 6.86 -21.64
N ALA A 318 -63.96 7.05 -22.85
CA ALA A 318 -64.16 5.96 -23.81
C ALA A 318 -62.85 5.40 -24.37
N ILE A 319 -61.86 6.26 -24.63
CA ILE A 319 -60.53 5.85 -25.10
C ILE A 319 -59.79 5.13 -23.97
N VAL A 320 -59.92 5.60 -22.72
CA VAL A 320 -59.32 4.95 -21.56
C VAL A 320 -59.95 3.58 -21.29
N LEU A 321 -61.28 3.44 -21.41
CA LEU A 321 -61.96 2.14 -21.29
C LEU A 321 -61.57 1.16 -22.40
N ALA A 322 -61.48 1.62 -23.65
CA ALA A 322 -61.05 0.79 -24.77
C ALA A 322 -59.59 0.36 -24.64
N LEU A 323 -58.70 1.29 -24.25
CA LEU A 323 -57.30 0.99 -23.93
C LEU A 323 -57.22 0.03 -22.73
N MET A 324 -58.02 0.21 -21.68
CA MET A 324 -58.05 -0.70 -20.54
C MET A 324 -58.48 -2.10 -20.95
N LEU A 325 -59.45 -2.27 -21.84
CA LEU A 325 -59.88 -3.58 -22.37
C LEU A 325 -58.83 -4.24 -23.27
N ILE A 326 -58.19 -3.46 -24.14
CA ILE A 326 -57.09 -3.93 -24.99
C ILE A 326 -55.88 -4.30 -24.14
N VAL A 327 -55.55 -3.49 -23.13
CA VAL A 327 -54.47 -3.74 -22.20
C VAL A 327 -54.82 -4.93 -21.31
N THR A 328 -56.01 -5.07 -20.77
CA THR A 328 -56.37 -6.25 -19.95
C THR A 328 -56.43 -7.54 -20.77
N GLY A 329 -56.97 -7.50 -21.99
CA GLY A 329 -56.94 -8.64 -22.91
C GLY A 329 -55.52 -8.99 -23.35
N GLY A 330 -54.72 -7.99 -23.70
CA GLY A 330 -53.31 -8.12 -24.06
C GLY A 330 -52.45 -8.58 -22.88
N MET A 331 -52.73 -8.12 -21.66
CA MET A 331 -52.04 -8.46 -20.43
C MET A 331 -52.44 -9.85 -19.94
N ALA A 332 -53.69 -10.28 -20.10
CA ALA A 332 -54.10 -11.65 -19.86
C ALA A 332 -53.42 -12.62 -20.85
N GLY A 333 -53.40 -12.28 -22.14
CA GLY A 333 -52.68 -13.05 -23.17
C GLY A 333 -51.17 -13.07 -22.94
N ALA A 334 -50.59 -11.94 -22.57
CA ALA A 334 -49.18 -11.80 -22.23
C ALA A 334 -48.85 -12.53 -20.93
N VAL A 335 -49.71 -12.54 -19.91
CA VAL A 335 -49.51 -13.29 -18.66
C VAL A 335 -49.62 -14.79 -18.91
N ILE A 336 -50.52 -15.25 -19.78
CA ILE A 336 -50.61 -16.67 -20.14
C ILE A 336 -49.38 -17.10 -20.97
N LYS A 337 -48.97 -16.29 -21.94
CA LYS A 337 -47.76 -16.52 -22.74
C LYS A 337 -46.49 -16.42 -21.90
N TYR A 338 -46.40 -15.43 -21.00
CA TYR A 338 -45.33 -15.23 -20.04
C TYR A 338 -45.28 -16.35 -19.03
N ARG A 339 -46.40 -16.85 -18.50
CA ARG A 339 -46.40 -18.00 -17.57
C ARG A 339 -45.99 -19.30 -18.27
N ARG A 340 -46.37 -19.51 -19.54
CA ARG A 340 -45.93 -20.67 -20.32
C ARG A 340 -44.45 -20.57 -20.70
N LEU A 341 -44.00 -19.40 -21.17
CA LEU A 341 -42.62 -19.14 -21.54
C LEU A 341 -41.70 -19.09 -20.30
N ASN A 342 -42.10 -18.46 -19.19
CA ASN A 342 -41.36 -18.52 -17.93
C ASN A 342 -41.33 -19.92 -17.33
N ARG A 343 -42.35 -20.78 -17.50
CA ARG A 343 -42.24 -22.15 -16.97
C ARG A 343 -41.23 -22.98 -17.75
N SER A 344 -41.17 -22.85 -19.08
CA SER A 344 -40.13 -23.52 -19.88
C SER A 344 -38.75 -22.88 -19.73
N LEU A 345 -38.70 -21.53 -19.71
CA LEU A 345 -37.48 -20.75 -19.59
C LEU A 345 -36.92 -20.79 -18.16
N ALA A 346 -37.75 -20.81 -17.10
CA ALA A 346 -37.25 -20.96 -15.73
C ALA A 346 -36.68 -22.35 -15.49
N VAL A 347 -37.27 -23.41 -16.05
CA VAL A 347 -36.68 -24.76 -15.95
C VAL A 347 -35.36 -24.84 -16.73
N GLU A 348 -35.28 -24.28 -17.94
CA GLU A 348 -34.04 -24.27 -18.73
C GLU A 348 -32.97 -23.33 -18.17
N VAL A 349 -33.36 -22.15 -17.68
CA VAL A 349 -32.47 -21.16 -17.04
C VAL A 349 -32.03 -21.65 -15.68
N ASP A 350 -32.86 -22.31 -14.88
CA ASP A 350 -32.40 -22.91 -13.62
C ASP A 350 -31.52 -24.13 -13.87
N GLN A 351 -31.79 -24.97 -14.88
CA GLN A 351 -30.87 -26.04 -15.26
C GLN A 351 -29.54 -25.50 -15.78
N ARG A 352 -29.54 -24.51 -16.68
CA ARG A 352 -28.30 -23.88 -17.17
C ARG A 352 -27.59 -23.12 -16.07
N ARG A 353 -28.28 -22.39 -15.20
CA ARG A 353 -27.67 -21.70 -14.05
C ARG A 353 -27.16 -22.68 -13.02
N MET A 354 -27.83 -23.81 -12.79
CA MET A 354 -27.36 -24.83 -11.86
C MET A 354 -26.14 -25.54 -12.41
N VAL A 355 -26.12 -25.88 -13.71
CA VAL A 355 -24.95 -26.46 -14.38
C VAL A 355 -23.81 -25.45 -14.49
N GLU A 356 -24.06 -24.19 -14.83
CA GLU A 356 -23.04 -23.13 -14.85
C GLU A 356 -22.54 -22.79 -13.44
N ARG A 357 -23.40 -22.77 -12.42
CA ARG A 357 -22.97 -22.60 -11.03
C ARG A 357 -22.19 -23.81 -10.57
N GLN A 358 -22.62 -25.03 -10.89
CA GLN A 358 -21.87 -26.25 -10.55
C GLN A 358 -20.55 -26.31 -11.30
N LEU A 359 -20.50 -25.94 -12.57
CA LEU A 359 -19.27 -25.89 -13.36
C LEU A 359 -18.36 -24.78 -12.87
N ARG A 360 -18.87 -23.58 -12.59
CA ARG A 360 -18.08 -22.49 -11.99
C ARG A 360 -17.65 -22.80 -10.57
N GLN A 361 -18.47 -23.46 -9.76
CA GLN A 361 -18.10 -23.90 -8.42
C GLN A 361 -17.10 -25.05 -8.47
N HIS A 362 -17.24 -26.00 -9.40
CA HIS A 362 -16.26 -27.07 -9.61
C HIS A 362 -14.97 -26.52 -10.18
N GLN A 363 -15.03 -25.61 -11.14
CA GLN A 363 -13.85 -25.02 -11.75
C GLN A 363 -13.17 -24.05 -10.79
N ALA A 364 -13.91 -23.22 -10.05
CA ALA A 364 -13.37 -22.42 -8.96
C ALA A 364 -12.78 -23.33 -7.88
N ARG A 365 -13.44 -24.43 -7.51
CA ARG A 365 -12.91 -25.39 -6.52
C ARG A 365 -11.67 -26.13 -7.03
N LEU A 366 -11.62 -26.51 -8.31
CA LEU A 366 -10.46 -27.16 -8.92
C LEU A 366 -9.30 -26.19 -9.07
N THR A 367 -9.55 -24.96 -9.53
CA THR A 367 -8.57 -23.87 -9.56
C THR A 367 -8.09 -23.53 -8.15
N HIS A 368 -9.00 -23.49 -7.18
CA HIS A 368 -8.66 -23.24 -5.77
C HIS A 368 -7.78 -24.37 -5.21
N LEU A 369 -8.16 -25.64 -5.41
CA LEU A 369 -7.36 -26.81 -5.00
C LEU A 369 -6.01 -26.92 -5.73
N ALA A 370 -5.92 -26.44 -6.98
CA ALA A 370 -4.67 -26.43 -7.73
C ALA A 370 -3.72 -25.30 -7.28
N ASN A 371 -4.27 -24.22 -6.72
CA ASN A 371 -3.54 -22.98 -6.43
C ASN A 371 -3.41 -22.64 -4.93
N HIS A 372 -4.05 -23.40 -4.04
CA HIS A 372 -3.98 -23.19 -2.58
C HIS A 372 -3.56 -24.48 -1.87
N ASP A 373 -2.95 -24.30 -0.71
CA ASP A 373 -2.56 -25.39 0.19
C ASP A 373 -3.80 -25.96 0.89
N PRO A 374 -4.01 -27.29 0.86
CA PRO A 374 -5.25 -27.91 1.35
C PRO A 374 -5.42 -27.83 2.88
N LEU A 375 -4.37 -27.56 3.64
CA LEU A 375 -4.44 -27.46 5.10
C LEU A 375 -4.73 -26.02 5.56
N THR A 376 -4.08 -25.03 4.95
CA THR A 376 -4.09 -23.62 5.39
C THR A 376 -4.92 -22.69 4.53
N ASP A 377 -5.37 -23.14 3.35
CA ASP A 377 -6.10 -22.34 2.36
C ASP A 377 -5.32 -21.12 1.81
N LEU A 378 -4.03 -21.01 2.14
CA LEU A 378 -3.14 -20.00 1.55
C LEU A 378 -2.73 -20.38 0.13
N PRO A 379 -2.41 -19.41 -0.74
CA PRO A 379 -1.71 -19.66 -1.99
C PRO A 379 -0.60 -20.69 -1.84
N ASN A 380 -0.56 -21.67 -2.74
CA ASN A 380 0.51 -22.67 -2.77
C ASN A 380 1.68 -22.18 -3.65
N ARG A 381 2.71 -23.01 -3.75
CA ARG A 381 3.90 -22.74 -4.57
C ARG A 381 3.56 -22.28 -6.00
N LEU A 382 2.59 -22.91 -6.66
CA LEU A 382 2.24 -22.58 -8.05
C LEU A 382 1.69 -21.15 -8.16
N LEU A 383 0.69 -20.81 -7.33
CA LEU A 383 0.09 -19.48 -7.36
C LEU A 383 1.07 -18.39 -6.91
N LEU A 384 1.91 -18.69 -5.92
CA LEU A 384 2.96 -17.79 -5.47
C LEU A 384 3.93 -17.45 -6.61
N THR A 385 4.47 -18.46 -7.30
CA THR A 385 5.42 -18.25 -8.42
C THR A 385 4.80 -17.36 -9.50
N THR A 386 3.55 -17.63 -9.90
CA THR A 386 2.85 -16.79 -10.88
C THR A 386 2.71 -15.33 -10.42
N ARG A 387 2.35 -15.10 -9.15
CA ARG A 387 2.24 -13.72 -8.60
C ARG A 387 3.58 -13.03 -8.50
N LEU A 388 4.63 -13.77 -8.17
CA LEU A 388 5.99 -13.26 -8.05
C LEU A 388 6.56 -12.86 -9.43
N GLU A 389 6.37 -13.70 -10.45
CA GLU A 389 6.74 -13.38 -11.84
C GLU A 389 6.06 -12.09 -12.32
N GLN A 390 4.77 -11.91 -12.01
CA GLN A 390 4.04 -10.70 -12.34
C GLN A 390 4.57 -9.47 -11.57
N ALA A 391 4.93 -9.63 -10.30
CA ALA A 391 5.50 -8.54 -9.50
C ALA A 391 6.87 -8.11 -10.04
N VAL A 392 7.75 -9.07 -10.36
CA VAL A 392 9.07 -8.81 -10.98
C VAL A 392 8.90 -8.10 -12.32
N ALA A 393 7.97 -8.56 -13.18
CA ALA A 393 7.71 -7.92 -14.47
C ALA A 393 7.24 -6.46 -14.32
N ARG A 394 6.38 -6.15 -13.32
CA ARG A 394 5.95 -4.78 -13.02
C ARG A 394 7.10 -3.91 -12.48
N ALA A 395 7.92 -4.47 -11.60
CA ALA A 395 9.06 -3.80 -10.99
C ALA A 395 10.13 -3.40 -12.03
N THR A 396 10.44 -4.27 -12.98
CA THR A 396 11.40 -3.98 -14.08
C THR A 396 11.02 -2.74 -14.89
N GLY A 397 9.72 -2.48 -15.10
CA GLY A 397 9.24 -1.33 -15.86
C GLY A 397 9.09 -0.03 -15.06
N SER A 398 9.00 -0.11 -13.73
CA SER A 398 8.69 1.02 -12.84
C SER A 398 9.86 1.46 -11.95
N GLY A 399 10.93 0.67 -11.88
CA GLY A 399 12.09 0.92 -11.01
C GLY A 399 11.81 0.65 -9.52
N GLN A 400 10.66 0.08 -9.17
CA GLN A 400 10.32 -0.34 -7.81
C GLN A 400 10.97 -1.68 -7.46
N ARG A 401 11.10 -2.00 -6.17
CA ARG A 401 11.65 -3.27 -5.69
C ARG A 401 10.55 -4.30 -5.38
N VAL A 402 10.93 -5.57 -5.37
CA VAL A 402 10.12 -6.69 -4.88
C VAL A 402 10.91 -7.40 -3.79
N ALA A 403 10.26 -7.73 -2.68
CA ALA A 403 10.85 -8.50 -1.58
C ALA A 403 10.11 -9.82 -1.37
N VAL A 404 10.88 -10.88 -1.15
CA VAL A 404 10.38 -12.19 -0.72
C VAL A 404 10.92 -12.45 0.68
N LEU A 405 10.02 -12.61 1.65
CA LEU A 405 10.31 -13.00 3.03
C LEU A 405 9.92 -14.47 3.18
N PHE A 406 10.90 -15.34 3.36
CA PHE A 406 10.74 -16.77 3.58
C PHE A 406 10.76 -17.06 5.08
N LEU A 407 9.62 -17.45 5.64
CA LEU A 407 9.41 -17.75 7.05
C LEU A 407 9.38 -19.27 7.27
N ASP A 408 10.10 -19.74 8.29
CA ASP A 408 10.04 -21.12 8.77
C ASP A 408 9.84 -21.12 10.29
N LEU A 409 9.05 -22.09 10.80
CA LEU A 409 8.76 -22.19 12.22
C LEU A 409 9.85 -22.94 13.00
N ASP A 410 10.41 -22.26 14.00
CA ASP A 410 11.48 -22.80 14.79
C ASP A 410 11.04 -24.00 15.61
N ARG A 411 11.74 -25.13 15.40
CA ARG A 411 11.53 -26.39 16.14
C ARG A 411 10.11 -26.94 16.02
N PHE A 412 9.36 -26.64 14.96
CA PHE A 412 8.00 -27.16 14.74
C PHE A 412 7.92 -28.69 14.76
N LYS A 413 8.99 -29.38 14.31
CA LYS A 413 9.10 -30.84 14.44
C LYS A 413 8.94 -31.34 15.89
N ASN A 414 9.48 -30.64 16.87
CA ASN A 414 9.35 -31.01 18.28
C ASN A 414 7.88 -30.94 18.75
N ILE A 415 7.10 -30.01 18.18
CA ILE A 415 5.66 -29.89 18.46
C ILE A 415 4.93 -31.10 17.90
N ASN A 416 5.22 -31.50 16.65
CA ASN A 416 4.65 -32.70 16.05
C ASN A 416 5.03 -33.98 16.80
N ASP A 417 6.30 -34.12 17.18
CA ASP A 417 6.80 -35.32 17.87
C ASP A 417 6.28 -35.42 19.32
N SER A 418 6.06 -34.28 19.99
CA SER A 418 5.64 -34.24 21.41
C SER A 418 4.12 -34.17 21.61
N LEU A 419 3.41 -33.47 20.73
CA LEU A 419 1.97 -33.17 20.87
C LEU A 419 1.12 -33.81 19.76
N GLY A 420 1.77 -34.41 18.75
CA GLY A 420 1.12 -35.10 17.63
C GLY A 420 0.83 -34.18 16.44
N HIS A 421 0.81 -34.78 15.24
CA HIS A 421 0.59 -34.06 13.98
C HIS A 421 -0.72 -33.26 13.92
N ALA A 422 -1.79 -33.72 14.59
CA ALA A 422 -3.05 -33.00 14.63
C ALA A 422 -2.92 -31.61 15.30
N VAL A 423 -2.09 -31.51 16.35
CA VAL A 423 -1.83 -30.23 17.06
C VAL A 423 -0.96 -29.32 16.21
N GLY A 424 0.03 -29.87 15.51
CA GLY A 424 0.84 -29.11 14.55
C GLY A 424 -0.01 -28.57 13.39
N ASP A 425 -0.91 -29.39 12.84
CA ASP A 425 -1.83 -28.96 11.78
C ASP A 425 -2.78 -27.84 12.22
N ASP A 426 -3.27 -27.89 13.46
CA ASP A 426 -4.09 -26.82 14.06
C ASP A 426 -3.28 -25.53 14.23
N LEU A 427 -2.01 -25.63 14.64
CA LEU A 427 -1.11 -24.48 14.77
C LEU A 427 -0.87 -23.80 13.42
N LEU A 428 -0.56 -24.59 12.38
CA LEU A 428 -0.35 -24.08 11.03
C LEU A 428 -1.59 -23.37 10.48
N ARG A 429 -2.79 -23.89 10.79
CA ARG A 429 -4.06 -23.23 10.42
C ARG A 429 -4.24 -21.88 11.12
N ILE A 430 -3.99 -21.80 12.42
CA ILE A 430 -4.10 -20.54 13.18
C ILE A 430 -3.07 -19.52 12.68
N LEU A 431 -1.82 -19.96 12.46
CA LEU A 431 -0.78 -19.07 11.96
C LEU A 431 -1.13 -18.54 10.57
N ALA A 432 -1.59 -19.41 9.67
CA ALA A 432 -2.02 -18.99 8.34
C ALA A 432 -3.12 -17.91 8.38
N GLU A 433 -4.08 -18.06 9.30
CA GLU A 433 -5.15 -17.09 9.51
C GLU A 433 -4.63 -15.76 10.09
N ARG A 434 -3.68 -15.82 11.03
CA ARG A 434 -2.98 -14.63 11.55
C ARG A 434 -2.23 -13.89 10.46
N LEU A 435 -1.37 -14.60 9.72
CA LEU A 435 -0.59 -14.02 8.64
C LEU A 435 -1.49 -13.37 7.59
N ARG A 436 -2.60 -14.01 7.23
CA ARG A 436 -3.56 -13.46 6.25
C ARG A 436 -4.31 -12.23 6.74
N SER A 437 -4.55 -12.10 8.04
CA SER A 437 -5.40 -11.04 8.62
C SER A 437 -4.60 -9.83 9.12
N GLN A 438 -3.35 -10.02 9.50
CA GLN A 438 -2.55 -9.00 10.20
C GLN A 438 -1.31 -8.53 9.44
N VAL A 439 -0.86 -9.27 8.42
CA VAL A 439 0.31 -8.86 7.62
C VAL A 439 -0.16 -8.07 6.39
N GLU A 440 0.33 -6.84 6.26
CA GLU A 440 0.09 -6.00 5.10
C GLU A 440 1.03 -6.41 3.95
N ALA A 441 0.64 -7.48 3.23
CA ALA A 441 1.41 -8.00 2.11
C ALA A 441 0.57 -8.25 0.86
N ASN A 442 1.21 -8.20 -0.30
CA ASN A 442 0.56 -8.50 -1.58
C ASN A 442 0.16 -9.97 -1.67
N THR A 443 0.96 -10.87 -1.09
CA THR A 443 0.64 -12.31 -1.03
C THR A 443 1.32 -12.95 0.16
N VAL A 444 0.56 -13.74 0.91
CA VAL A 444 1.07 -14.74 1.86
C VAL A 444 0.80 -16.11 1.27
N ALA A 445 1.77 -17.01 1.29
CA ALA A 445 1.71 -18.34 0.68
C ALA A 445 2.31 -19.39 1.62
N ARG A 446 1.93 -20.66 1.44
CA ARG A 446 2.56 -21.81 2.11
C ARG A 446 3.20 -22.72 1.07
N LEU A 447 4.49 -23.00 1.23
CA LEU A 447 5.23 -23.86 0.30
C LEU A 447 5.10 -25.36 0.62
N GLY A 448 4.88 -25.68 1.89
CA GLY A 448 4.77 -27.04 2.42
C GLY A 448 5.34 -27.10 3.84
N GLY A 449 5.00 -28.12 4.62
CA GLY A 449 5.52 -28.26 5.99
C GLY A 449 5.23 -27.03 6.86
N ASP A 450 6.27 -26.46 7.45
CA ASP A 450 6.28 -25.27 8.31
C ASP A 450 6.74 -23.99 7.58
N GLU A 451 6.82 -24.02 6.25
CA GLU A 451 7.39 -22.95 5.43
C GLU A 451 6.30 -22.03 4.83
N PHE A 452 6.40 -20.74 5.10
CA PHE A 452 5.54 -19.68 4.59
C PHE A 452 6.36 -18.65 3.80
N ILE A 453 5.74 -18.03 2.80
CA ILE A 453 6.34 -16.90 2.08
C ILE A 453 5.42 -15.69 2.13
N VAL A 454 6.01 -14.54 2.41
CA VAL A 454 5.38 -13.23 2.28
C VAL A 454 6.04 -12.49 1.13
N LEU A 455 5.21 -12.02 0.19
CA LEU A 455 5.60 -11.25 -0.98
C LEU A 455 5.14 -9.80 -0.80
N LEU A 456 6.10 -8.89 -0.91
CA LEU A 456 5.91 -7.44 -0.94
C LEU A 456 6.34 -6.91 -2.31
N ASP A 457 5.48 -6.14 -2.98
CA ASP A 457 5.76 -5.48 -4.25
C ASP A 457 5.59 -3.95 -4.16
N GLY A 458 6.11 -3.23 -5.15
CA GLY A 458 6.00 -1.77 -5.19
C GLY A 458 6.84 -1.05 -4.12
N ILE A 459 7.89 -1.70 -3.61
CA ILE A 459 8.69 -1.18 -2.51
C ILE A 459 9.57 -0.02 -3.00
N SER A 460 9.42 1.14 -2.36
CA SER A 460 10.27 2.31 -2.54
C SER A 460 11.31 2.49 -1.43
N ASP A 461 11.05 1.93 -0.23
CA ASP A 461 11.90 2.06 0.95
C ASP A 461 12.13 0.69 1.62
N LEU A 462 13.38 0.38 1.97
CA LEU A 462 13.74 -0.86 2.63
C LEU A 462 13.32 -0.87 4.11
N GLU A 463 13.13 0.29 4.74
CA GLU A 463 12.61 0.37 6.12
C GLU A 463 11.24 -0.31 6.26
N LEU A 464 10.41 -0.27 5.22
CA LEU A 464 9.13 -0.96 5.18
C LEU A 464 9.28 -2.48 5.24
N VAL A 465 10.31 -3.03 4.59
CA VAL A 465 10.60 -4.47 4.56
C VAL A 465 11.12 -4.93 5.93
N ASP A 466 11.98 -4.13 6.56
CA ASP A 466 12.46 -4.36 7.92
C ASP A 466 11.32 -4.34 8.95
N GLN A 467 10.43 -3.35 8.84
CA GLN A 467 9.25 -3.24 9.69
C GLN A 467 8.35 -4.48 9.56
N GLN A 468 8.00 -4.86 8.32
CA GLN A 468 7.18 -6.04 8.06
C GLN A 468 7.82 -7.33 8.59
N ALA A 469 9.14 -7.49 8.46
CA ALA A 469 9.84 -8.65 8.99
C ALA A 469 9.76 -8.75 10.53
N ARG A 470 9.84 -7.62 11.24
CA ARG A 470 9.68 -7.57 12.70
C ARG A 470 8.25 -7.88 13.14
N GLU A 471 7.27 -7.26 12.50
CA GLU A 471 5.84 -7.50 12.74
C GLU A 471 5.49 -8.98 12.52
N LEU A 472 6.05 -9.60 11.48
CA LEU A 472 5.92 -11.03 11.20
C LEU A 472 6.46 -11.92 12.33
N LEU A 473 7.65 -11.60 12.86
CA LEU A 473 8.24 -12.34 13.98
C LEU A 473 7.41 -12.21 15.25
N GLU A 474 6.94 -11.01 15.57
CA GLU A 474 6.07 -10.75 16.71
C GLU A 474 4.75 -11.53 16.60
N LEU A 475 4.15 -11.54 15.40
CA LEU A 475 2.91 -12.25 15.11
C LEU A 475 3.05 -13.78 15.25
N VAL A 476 4.19 -14.33 14.85
CA VAL A 476 4.51 -15.76 15.02
C VAL A 476 4.69 -16.10 16.51
N ALA A 477 5.32 -15.21 17.28
CA ALA A 477 5.59 -15.41 18.71
C ALA A 477 4.33 -15.33 19.61
N GLU A 478 3.21 -14.84 19.09
CA GLU A 478 1.94 -14.81 19.79
C GLU A 478 1.46 -16.20 20.24
N SER A 479 0.94 -16.31 21.46
CA SER A 479 0.51 -17.58 22.04
C SER A 479 -0.63 -18.25 21.26
N PHE A 480 -0.48 -19.53 20.93
CA PHE A 480 -1.45 -20.38 20.25
C PHE A 480 -2.29 -21.17 21.25
N SER A 481 -3.61 -21.23 21.01
CA SER A 481 -4.54 -22.10 21.74
C SER A 481 -4.95 -23.29 20.88
N VAL A 482 -4.28 -24.44 21.04
CA VAL A 482 -4.45 -25.65 20.22
C VAL A 482 -4.46 -26.93 21.06
N GLY A 483 -5.27 -27.92 20.70
CA GLY A 483 -5.26 -29.24 21.35
C GLY A 483 -5.56 -29.23 22.87
N GLY A 484 -6.25 -28.22 23.39
CA GLY A 484 -6.52 -28.05 24.83
C GLY A 484 -5.45 -27.26 25.60
N TRP A 485 -4.34 -26.90 24.96
CA TRP A 485 -3.30 -26.01 25.50
C TRP A 485 -3.67 -24.56 25.20
N ARG A 486 -3.51 -23.66 26.17
CA ARG A 486 -3.92 -22.23 26.03
C ARG A 486 -2.76 -21.26 25.78
N SER A 487 -1.52 -21.74 25.78
CA SER A 487 -0.34 -20.86 25.73
C SER A 487 0.88 -21.49 25.05
N LEU A 488 0.71 -22.13 23.90
CA LEU A 488 1.84 -22.67 23.13
C LEU A 488 2.52 -21.52 22.37
N GLN A 489 3.83 -21.34 22.47
CA GLN A 489 4.57 -20.31 21.73
C GLN A 489 5.58 -20.96 20.79
N VAL A 490 5.75 -20.35 19.61
CA VAL A 490 6.68 -20.80 18.57
C VAL A 490 7.41 -19.58 18.02
N GLY A 491 8.70 -19.71 17.74
CA GLY A 491 9.49 -18.67 17.06
C GLY A 491 9.48 -18.86 15.55
N GLY A 492 9.85 -17.82 14.81
CA GLY A 492 10.01 -17.90 13.37
C GLY A 492 11.40 -17.45 12.94
N SER A 493 11.97 -18.08 11.92
CA SER A 493 13.18 -17.59 11.27
C SER A 493 12.83 -17.10 9.87
N ILE A 494 13.24 -15.87 9.52
CA ILE A 494 12.87 -15.22 8.24
C ILE A 494 14.11 -14.93 7.38
N GLY A 495 14.05 -15.27 6.10
CA GLY A 495 15.05 -14.89 5.11
C GLY A 495 14.48 -13.96 4.07
N ILE A 496 15.20 -12.92 3.68
CA ILE A 496 14.70 -11.85 2.81
C ILE A 496 15.55 -11.77 1.55
N SER A 497 14.95 -11.87 0.36
CA SER A 497 15.62 -11.55 -0.91
C SER A 497 14.93 -10.41 -1.64
N LEU A 498 15.72 -9.63 -2.38
CA LEU A 498 15.30 -8.38 -3.04
C LEU A 498 15.61 -8.43 -4.54
N PHE A 499 14.64 -8.03 -5.34
CA PHE A 499 14.80 -7.74 -6.77
C PHE A 499 14.75 -6.23 -6.99
N PRO A 500 15.64 -5.65 -7.82
CA PRO A 500 16.68 -6.33 -8.62
C PRO A 500 18.03 -6.51 -7.89
N ASP A 501 18.11 -6.18 -6.60
CA ASP A 501 19.38 -6.03 -5.87
C ASP A 501 20.22 -7.32 -5.86
N ASN A 502 19.61 -8.47 -5.54
CA ASN A 502 20.33 -9.73 -5.37
C ASN A 502 19.83 -10.88 -6.25
N ALA A 503 18.65 -10.76 -6.87
CA ALA A 503 18.05 -11.77 -7.74
C ALA A 503 17.61 -11.17 -9.08
N GLN A 504 17.64 -11.99 -10.15
CA GLN A 504 17.23 -11.59 -11.50
C GLN A 504 15.85 -12.11 -11.90
N ASP A 505 15.34 -13.14 -11.22
CA ASP A 505 14.03 -13.73 -11.50
C ASP A 505 13.33 -14.27 -10.25
N ALA A 506 12.07 -14.71 -10.43
CA ALA A 506 11.21 -15.22 -9.36
C ALA A 506 11.76 -16.49 -8.68
N SER A 507 12.44 -17.37 -9.42
CA SER A 507 12.99 -18.61 -8.87
C SER A 507 14.21 -18.32 -8.02
N GLU A 508 15.05 -17.40 -8.47
CA GLU A 508 16.23 -16.95 -7.75
C GLU A 508 15.85 -16.22 -6.46
N LEU A 509 14.84 -15.35 -6.47
CA LEU A 509 14.30 -14.69 -5.27
C LEU A 509 13.91 -15.68 -4.15
N ILE A 510 13.16 -16.74 -4.49
CA ILE A 510 12.73 -17.75 -3.51
C ILE A 510 13.94 -18.52 -2.97
N THR A 511 14.84 -18.95 -3.86
CA THR A 511 16.02 -19.74 -3.49
C THR A 511 16.96 -18.97 -2.57
N GLN A 512 17.14 -17.68 -2.85
CA GLN A 512 17.98 -16.80 -2.06
C GLN A 512 17.35 -16.44 -0.71
N ALA A 513 16.03 -16.22 -0.68
CA ALA A 513 15.32 -15.98 0.58
C ALA A 513 15.38 -17.22 1.49
N ASP A 514 15.26 -18.44 0.94
CA ASP A 514 15.44 -19.70 1.67
C ASP A 514 16.86 -19.81 2.29
N ALA A 515 17.90 -19.52 1.50
CA ALA A 515 19.28 -19.51 1.99
C ALA A 515 19.50 -18.50 3.14
N ALA A 516 18.88 -17.31 3.05
CA ALA A 516 18.94 -16.31 4.12
C ALA A 516 18.15 -16.72 5.37
N MET A 517 17.04 -17.46 5.22
CA MET A 517 16.23 -17.97 6.32
C MET A 517 17.02 -19.01 7.13
N TYR A 518 17.76 -19.87 6.44
CA TYR A 518 18.63 -20.83 7.09
C TYR A 518 19.71 -20.15 7.95
N LEU A 519 20.16 -18.97 7.56
CA LEU A 519 21.08 -18.17 8.37
C LEU A 519 20.41 -17.46 9.54
N ALA A 520 19.18 -17.01 9.37
CA ALA A 520 18.38 -16.55 10.50
C ALA A 520 18.22 -17.65 11.57
N LYS A 521 18.07 -18.93 11.15
CA LYS A 521 18.13 -20.06 12.08
C LYS A 521 19.51 -20.14 12.74
N ALA A 522 20.56 -20.11 11.93
CA ALA A 522 21.97 -20.21 12.33
C ALA A 522 22.43 -19.24 13.43
N GLU A 523 21.85 -18.04 13.43
CA GLU A 523 22.25 -16.92 14.26
C GLU A 523 21.35 -16.73 15.50
N GLY A 524 20.69 -17.81 15.93
CA GLY A 524 19.94 -17.84 17.19
C GLY A 524 18.43 -17.97 17.04
N ARG A 525 17.91 -18.10 15.81
CA ARG A 525 16.46 -18.23 15.51
C ARG A 525 15.67 -17.00 15.96
N ASN A 526 14.36 -16.98 15.70
CA ASN A 526 13.48 -15.84 16.04
C ASN A 526 14.00 -14.47 15.53
N THR A 527 14.57 -14.45 14.33
CA THR A 527 15.20 -13.28 13.71
C THR A 527 14.99 -13.32 12.20
N TYR A 528 15.36 -12.23 11.50
CA TYR A 528 15.37 -12.18 10.05
C TYR A 528 16.74 -11.81 9.47
N ARG A 529 17.05 -12.25 8.26
CA ARG A 529 18.28 -11.89 7.53
C ARG A 529 18.03 -11.63 6.06
N TYR A 530 18.72 -10.65 5.51
CA TYR A 530 18.78 -10.44 4.06
C TYR A 530 19.75 -11.41 3.41
N TYR A 531 19.40 -11.85 2.21
CA TYR A 531 20.30 -12.57 1.35
C TYR A 531 21.45 -11.66 0.90
N ASN A 532 22.67 -12.17 0.96
CA ASN A 532 23.84 -11.58 0.31
C ASN A 532 24.71 -12.71 -0.26
N GLN A 533 25.54 -12.43 -1.27
CA GLN A 533 26.27 -13.48 -2.01
C GLN A 533 27.29 -14.27 -1.17
N SER A 534 27.68 -13.79 0.02
CA SER A 534 28.54 -14.53 0.96
C SER A 534 27.80 -15.62 1.75
N LEU A 535 26.46 -15.62 1.73
CA LEU A 535 25.59 -16.47 2.55
C LEU A 535 25.37 -17.87 2.00
N THR A 536 25.33 -18.06 0.68
CA THR A 536 25.17 -19.39 0.05
C THR A 536 26.37 -20.30 0.32
N ALA A 537 27.58 -19.72 0.39
CA ALA A 537 28.79 -20.44 0.77
C ALA A 537 28.75 -20.86 2.25
N ALA A 538 28.30 -19.97 3.15
CA ALA A 538 28.17 -20.25 4.57
C ALA A 538 27.14 -21.35 4.87
N ALA A 539 26.00 -21.38 4.17
CA ALA A 539 24.99 -22.43 4.33
C ALA A 539 25.52 -23.81 3.88
N SER A 540 26.23 -23.88 2.74
CA SER A 540 26.87 -25.11 2.27
C SER A 540 27.99 -25.57 3.22
N GLU A 541 28.81 -24.65 3.71
CA GLU A 541 29.87 -24.94 4.68
C GLU A 541 29.31 -25.45 6.02
N ARG A 542 28.16 -24.93 6.44
CA ARG A 542 27.48 -25.35 7.67
C ARG A 542 26.99 -26.79 7.58
N LEU A 543 26.37 -27.17 6.46
CA LEU A 543 25.88 -28.54 6.23
C LEU A 543 27.04 -29.55 6.17
N GLU A 544 28.16 -29.15 5.56
CA GLU A 544 29.39 -29.95 5.56
C GLU A 544 29.95 -30.12 6.97
N THR A 545 30.01 -29.02 7.74
CA THR A 545 30.48 -29.00 9.14
C THR A 545 29.64 -29.90 10.03
N GLU A 546 28.30 -29.87 9.91
CA GLU A 546 27.41 -30.77 10.66
C GLU A 546 27.72 -32.24 10.36
N THR A 547 27.78 -32.58 9.07
CA THR A 547 27.97 -33.96 8.61
C THR A 547 29.29 -34.53 9.14
N ARG A 548 30.36 -33.73 9.05
CA ARG A 548 31.69 -34.10 9.54
C ARG A 548 31.75 -34.17 11.08
N LEU A 549 31.13 -33.23 11.79
CA LEU A 549 31.09 -33.21 13.25
C LEU A 549 30.35 -34.44 13.82
N ARG A 550 29.24 -34.83 13.21
CA ARG A 550 28.50 -36.05 13.58
C ARG A 550 29.39 -37.29 13.52
N ARG A 551 30.19 -37.41 12.46
CA ARG A 551 31.17 -38.48 12.29
C ARG A 551 32.32 -38.38 13.30
N ALA A 552 32.80 -37.18 13.60
CA ALA A 552 33.86 -36.95 14.59
C ALA A 552 33.46 -37.41 15.99
N LEU A 553 32.20 -37.19 16.38
CA LEU A 553 31.64 -37.64 17.67
C LEU A 553 31.49 -39.17 17.78
N GLU A 554 31.41 -39.87 16.64
CA GLU A 554 31.35 -41.34 16.59
C GLU A 554 32.73 -41.98 16.57
N LEU A 555 33.71 -41.32 15.94
CA LEU A 555 35.07 -41.82 15.74
C LEU A 555 36.09 -41.28 16.77
N ASP A 556 35.63 -40.58 17.80
CA ASP A 556 36.45 -40.07 18.91
C ASP A 556 37.53 -39.03 18.49
N HIS A 557 37.25 -38.27 17.42
CA HIS A 557 38.16 -37.27 16.83
C HIS A 557 38.20 -35.92 17.58
N LEU A 558 37.51 -35.82 18.71
CA LEU A 558 37.63 -34.66 19.60
C LEU A 558 38.92 -34.77 20.41
N GLU A 559 39.47 -33.65 20.80
CA GLU A 559 40.59 -33.49 21.73
C GLU A 559 40.20 -32.44 22.77
N VAL A 560 40.84 -32.47 23.94
CA VAL A 560 40.64 -31.44 24.97
C VAL A 560 42.01 -30.86 25.30
N PHE A 561 42.13 -29.56 25.08
CA PHE A 561 43.30 -28.77 25.43
C PHE A 561 43.00 -28.08 26.77
N TYR A 562 44.05 -27.76 27.52
CA TYR A 562 43.94 -27.23 28.87
C TYR A 562 44.69 -25.91 28.95
N GLN A 563 43.99 -24.85 29.36
CA GLN A 563 44.60 -23.54 29.60
C GLN A 563 44.84 -23.33 31.10
N PRO A 564 46.07 -22.99 31.53
CA PRO A 564 46.38 -22.78 32.95
C PRO A 564 45.66 -21.56 33.56
N GLN A 565 45.11 -21.73 34.76
CA GLN A 565 44.57 -20.67 35.62
C GLN A 565 45.45 -20.49 36.85
N LEU A 566 45.82 -19.24 37.16
CA LEU A 566 46.77 -18.92 38.21
C LEU A 566 46.14 -18.01 39.25
N ASP A 567 46.50 -18.25 40.51
CA ASP A 567 46.27 -17.30 41.60
C ASP A 567 47.11 -16.04 41.36
N ILE A 568 46.48 -14.86 41.39
CA ILE A 568 47.18 -13.63 41.02
C ILE A 568 48.29 -13.27 42.02
N THR A 569 48.09 -13.61 43.30
CA THR A 569 48.94 -13.14 44.40
C THR A 569 50.19 -14.01 44.53
N THR A 570 49.99 -15.33 44.47
CA THR A 570 51.05 -16.34 44.66
C THR A 570 51.66 -16.78 43.33
N GLY A 571 50.97 -16.56 42.21
CA GLY A 571 51.32 -17.13 40.91
C GLY A 571 51.37 -18.66 40.95
N ALA A 572 50.60 -19.29 41.85
CA ALA A 572 50.44 -20.74 41.88
C ALA A 572 49.41 -21.17 40.83
N LEU A 573 49.62 -22.35 40.24
CA LEU A 573 48.61 -22.96 39.37
C LEU A 573 47.47 -23.48 40.24
N THR A 574 46.25 -22.97 40.02
CA THR A 574 45.05 -23.32 40.79
C THR A 574 44.09 -24.19 40.02
N GLY A 575 44.04 -24.02 38.70
CA GLY A 575 43.11 -24.76 37.86
C GLY A 575 43.51 -24.77 36.39
N VAL A 576 42.66 -25.39 35.59
CA VAL A 576 42.74 -25.38 34.14
C VAL A 576 41.36 -25.23 33.53
N GLU A 577 41.28 -24.54 32.40
CA GLU A 577 40.09 -24.53 31.56
C GLU A 577 40.21 -25.61 30.47
N ALA A 578 39.21 -26.48 30.38
CA ALA A 578 39.11 -27.54 29.39
C ALA A 578 38.45 -27.01 28.10
N LEU A 579 39.26 -26.86 27.07
CA LEU A 579 38.88 -26.29 25.79
C LEU A 579 38.87 -27.38 24.72
N VAL A 580 37.68 -27.68 24.20
CA VAL A 580 37.53 -28.68 23.14
C VAL A 580 38.26 -28.26 21.87
N ARG A 581 38.84 -29.23 21.17
CA ARG A 581 39.38 -29.08 19.82
C ARG A 581 38.87 -30.22 18.96
N TRP A 582 38.65 -29.96 17.69
CA TRP A 582 38.23 -31.01 16.77
C TRP A 582 39.34 -31.26 15.76
N ARG A 583 39.91 -32.46 15.77
CA ARG A 583 40.91 -32.87 14.78
C ARG A 583 40.23 -33.60 13.63
N ASP A 584 39.98 -32.88 12.54
CA ASP A 584 39.48 -33.49 11.31
C ASP A 584 40.64 -34.10 10.51
N PRO A 585 40.49 -35.34 9.98
CA PRO A 585 41.53 -35.99 9.19
C PRO A 585 41.94 -35.24 7.92
N GLU A 586 41.03 -34.46 7.33
CA GLU A 586 41.26 -33.74 6.08
C GLU A 586 41.61 -32.27 6.33
N GLN A 587 40.91 -31.61 7.26
CA GLN A 587 41.05 -30.17 7.51
C GLN A 587 42.01 -29.84 8.67
N GLY A 588 42.53 -30.83 9.38
CA GLY A 588 43.40 -30.62 10.53
C GLY A 588 42.62 -30.14 11.77
N LEU A 589 43.22 -29.26 12.57
CA LEU A 589 42.60 -28.79 13.81
C LEU A 589 41.57 -27.69 13.52
N ILE A 590 40.30 -27.99 13.71
CA ILE A 590 39.18 -27.06 13.54
C ILE A 590 38.92 -26.32 14.87
N PRO A 591 38.85 -24.98 14.85
CA PRO A 591 38.64 -24.18 16.04
C PRO A 591 37.19 -24.28 16.56
N PRO A 592 36.96 -24.13 17.89
CA PRO A 592 35.62 -24.17 18.50
C PRO A 592 34.60 -23.27 17.84
N ASP A 593 34.97 -22.02 17.53
CA ASP A 593 34.06 -20.99 16.97
C ASP A 593 33.41 -21.43 15.66
N ARG A 594 34.01 -22.38 14.93
CA ARG A 594 33.47 -22.91 13.68
C ARG A 594 32.47 -24.04 13.87
N PHE A 595 32.62 -24.88 14.90
CA PHE A 595 31.79 -26.09 15.05
C PHE A 595 30.86 -26.07 16.28
N ILE A 596 31.16 -25.31 17.33
CA ILE A 596 30.29 -25.16 18.50
C ILE A 596 28.92 -24.61 18.10
N PRO A 597 28.82 -23.53 17.29
CA PRO A 597 27.51 -23.02 16.87
C PRO A 597 26.71 -24.10 16.14
N VAL A 598 27.33 -24.81 15.19
CA VAL A 598 26.69 -25.91 14.45
C VAL A 598 26.24 -27.02 15.39
N ALA A 599 27.03 -27.35 16.42
CA ALA A 599 26.68 -28.35 17.41
C ALA A 599 25.44 -27.98 18.23
N GLU A 600 25.33 -26.72 18.64
CA GLU A 600 24.21 -26.20 19.42
C GLU A 600 22.90 -26.27 18.64
N GLU A 601 22.95 -25.89 17.37
CA GLU A 601 21.78 -25.86 16.51
C GLU A 601 21.20 -27.21 16.14
N THR A 602 22.10 -28.18 15.97
CA THR A 602 21.78 -29.52 15.50
C THR A 602 21.55 -30.48 16.67
N GLY A 603 21.67 -29.99 17.91
CA GLY A 603 21.58 -30.78 19.14
C GLY A 603 22.78 -31.70 19.37
N LEU A 604 23.82 -31.63 18.54
CA LEU A 604 25.07 -32.39 18.73
C LEU A 604 25.86 -31.91 19.96
N ILE A 605 25.60 -30.68 20.45
CA ILE A 605 26.25 -30.10 21.64
C ILE A 605 26.06 -30.96 22.89
N ASP A 606 24.94 -31.65 23.04
CA ASP A 606 24.68 -32.49 24.20
C ASP A 606 25.64 -33.69 24.27
N ARG A 607 25.93 -34.31 23.11
CA ARG A 607 26.89 -35.42 23.00
C ARG A 607 28.31 -34.90 23.14
N LEU A 608 28.62 -33.78 22.48
CA LEU A 608 29.93 -33.15 22.53
C LEU A 608 30.31 -32.77 23.96
N GLY A 609 29.46 -32.01 24.64
CA GLY A 609 29.70 -31.56 26.00
C GLY A 609 29.79 -32.71 27.00
N GLN A 610 29.03 -33.81 26.81
CA GLN A 610 29.22 -35.00 27.62
C GLN A 610 30.61 -35.63 27.44
N GLN A 611 31.10 -35.77 26.20
CA GLN A 611 32.44 -36.31 25.95
C GLN A 611 33.53 -35.40 26.54
N VAL A 612 33.41 -34.08 26.37
CA VAL A 612 34.35 -33.10 26.92
C VAL A 612 34.37 -33.16 28.45
N LEU A 613 33.21 -33.17 29.10
CA LEU A 613 33.09 -33.25 30.55
C LEU A 613 33.72 -34.54 31.11
N GLU A 614 33.40 -35.69 30.52
CA GLU A 614 33.96 -36.97 30.95
C GLU A 614 35.49 -36.98 30.82
N ARG A 615 36.03 -36.49 29.69
CA ARG A 615 37.47 -36.42 29.44
C ARG A 615 38.18 -35.45 30.38
N ALA A 616 37.62 -34.27 30.61
CA ALA A 616 38.17 -33.27 31.51
C ALA A 616 38.28 -33.82 32.95
N CYS A 617 37.21 -34.43 33.45
CA CYS A 617 37.20 -35.02 34.80
C CYS A 617 38.21 -36.17 34.91
N LEU A 618 38.26 -37.06 33.90
CA LEU A 618 39.21 -38.17 33.87
C LEU A 618 40.66 -37.71 33.81
N GLN A 619 40.95 -36.66 33.05
CA GLN A 619 42.30 -36.13 32.88
C GLN A 619 42.83 -35.51 34.18
N VAL A 620 42.02 -34.69 34.86
CA VAL A 620 42.45 -34.09 36.14
C VAL A 620 42.58 -35.14 37.24
N ALA A 621 41.68 -36.13 37.29
CA ALA A 621 41.85 -37.27 38.18
C ALA A 621 43.08 -38.13 37.86
N ALA A 622 43.54 -38.15 36.60
CA ALA A 622 44.81 -38.78 36.23
C ALA A 622 46.01 -37.98 36.74
N TRP A 623 45.99 -36.65 36.60
CA TRP A 623 47.03 -35.80 37.15
C TRP A 623 47.17 -35.90 38.66
N ASP A 624 46.07 -36.09 39.39
CA ASP A 624 46.11 -36.36 40.84
C ASP A 624 46.90 -37.63 41.16
N ARG A 625 46.71 -38.70 40.36
CA ARG A 625 47.44 -39.97 40.53
C ARG A 625 48.90 -39.85 40.15
N ASP A 626 49.20 -38.98 39.19
CA ASP A 626 50.56 -38.68 38.74
C ASP A 626 51.31 -37.72 39.70
N GLY A 627 50.64 -37.25 40.76
CA GLY A 627 51.26 -36.44 41.81
C GLY A 627 51.38 -34.95 41.48
N LEU A 628 50.64 -34.46 40.48
CA LEU A 628 50.52 -33.02 40.21
C LEU A 628 49.76 -32.32 41.35
N PRO A 629 49.90 -30.98 41.47
CA PRO A 629 49.06 -30.20 42.36
C PRO A 629 47.57 -30.46 42.11
N ALA A 630 46.74 -30.41 43.15
CA ALA A 630 45.30 -30.59 43.00
C ALA A 630 44.69 -29.38 42.26
N LEU A 631 44.43 -29.55 40.96
CA LEU A 631 43.86 -28.53 40.08
C LEU A 631 42.34 -28.59 40.01
N ASP A 632 41.70 -27.44 40.00
CA ASP A 632 40.30 -27.34 39.57
C ASP A 632 40.23 -27.45 38.03
N VAL A 633 39.11 -27.95 37.49
CA VAL A 633 38.86 -28.04 36.05
C VAL A 633 37.58 -27.29 35.70
N ALA A 634 37.74 -26.27 34.88
CA ALA A 634 36.66 -25.51 34.28
C ALA A 634 36.19 -26.17 32.98
N VAL A 635 34.88 -26.32 32.83
CA VAL A 635 34.25 -26.85 31.61
C VAL A 635 33.09 -25.96 31.21
N ASN A 636 33.14 -25.47 29.98
CA ASN A 636 32.09 -24.67 29.37
C ASN A 636 30.78 -25.46 29.19
N LEU A 637 29.67 -24.84 29.55
CA LEU A 637 28.32 -25.40 29.46
C LEU A 637 27.45 -24.51 28.56
N SER A 638 26.88 -25.09 27.50
CA SER A 638 26.01 -24.34 26.59
C SER A 638 24.61 -24.08 27.17
N ALA A 639 23.93 -23.08 26.58
CA ALA A 639 22.53 -22.78 26.89
C ALA A 639 21.56 -23.94 26.60
N HIS A 640 21.90 -24.83 25.66
CA HIS A 640 21.08 -26.02 25.41
C HIS A 640 21.19 -27.02 26.56
N GLN A 641 22.40 -27.17 27.12
CA GLN A 641 22.67 -28.17 28.16
C GLN A 641 22.11 -27.77 29.53
N ILE A 642 22.12 -26.47 29.87
CA ILE A 642 21.58 -26.00 31.17
C ILE A 642 20.06 -26.23 31.29
N GLY A 643 19.36 -26.26 30.15
CA GLY A 643 17.94 -26.60 30.06
C GLY A 643 17.64 -28.10 30.08
N ASP A 644 18.64 -28.99 29.94
CA ASP A 644 18.43 -30.45 29.97
C ASP A 644 18.16 -30.92 31.40
N PRO A 645 16.96 -31.46 31.71
CA PRO A 645 16.65 -31.98 33.05
C PRO A 645 17.59 -33.10 33.52
N ARG A 646 18.30 -33.75 32.59
CA ARG A 646 19.24 -34.85 32.87
C ARG A 646 20.67 -34.37 33.13
N LEU A 647 20.95 -33.06 33.02
CA LEU A 647 22.31 -32.52 33.17
C LEU A 647 22.95 -32.92 34.51
N CYS A 648 22.23 -32.76 35.62
CA CYS A 648 22.73 -33.15 36.95
C CYS A 648 23.11 -34.63 37.02
N ALA A 649 22.34 -35.51 36.37
CA ALA A 649 22.65 -36.94 36.31
C ALA A 649 23.90 -37.22 35.47
N LYS A 650 24.07 -36.54 34.33
CA LYS A 650 25.27 -36.66 33.48
C LYS A 650 26.53 -36.21 34.22
N ILE A 651 26.47 -35.09 34.95
CA ILE A 651 27.61 -34.58 35.73
C ILE A 651 27.96 -35.52 36.88
N ARG A 652 26.94 -36.00 37.62
CA ARG A 652 27.14 -37.00 38.66
C ARG A 652 27.86 -38.23 38.11
N HIS A 653 27.43 -38.75 36.96
CA HIS A 653 28.06 -39.89 36.31
C HIS A 653 29.52 -39.63 35.93
N ALA A 654 29.84 -38.45 35.38
CA ALA A 654 31.22 -38.08 35.04
C ALA A 654 32.13 -38.00 36.28
N LEU A 655 31.62 -37.42 37.38
CA LEU A 655 32.33 -37.32 38.66
C LEU A 655 32.54 -38.71 39.29
N GLU A 656 31.50 -39.55 39.31
CA GLU A 656 31.59 -40.92 39.83
C GLU A 656 32.58 -41.79 39.05
N ARG A 657 32.58 -41.66 37.71
CA ARG A 657 33.51 -42.41 36.84
C ARG A 657 34.96 -41.98 36.96
N SER A 658 35.20 -40.68 37.15
CA SER A 658 36.57 -40.14 37.29
C SER A 658 37.11 -40.26 38.71
N GLY A 659 36.24 -40.28 39.72
CA GLY A 659 36.62 -40.16 41.12
C GLY A 659 37.00 -38.73 41.53
N LEU A 660 36.76 -37.73 40.66
CA LEU A 660 37.07 -36.34 40.94
C LEU A 660 36.13 -35.79 42.02
N ALA A 661 36.68 -35.09 43.01
CA ALA A 661 35.87 -34.44 44.03
C ALA A 661 34.98 -33.36 43.38
N PRO A 662 33.65 -33.33 43.63
CA PRO A 662 32.73 -32.41 42.95
C PRO A 662 33.15 -30.94 43.00
N ARG A 663 33.70 -30.50 44.13
CA ARG A 663 34.16 -29.11 44.35
C ARG A 663 35.28 -28.65 43.42
N ARG A 664 35.94 -29.58 42.71
CA ARG A 664 37.02 -29.31 41.76
C ARG A 664 36.55 -29.21 40.33
N LEU A 665 35.27 -29.50 40.06
CA LEU A 665 34.65 -29.23 38.77
C LEU A 665 33.99 -27.85 38.84
N VAL A 666 34.43 -26.96 37.96
CA VAL A 666 33.85 -25.64 37.74
C VAL A 666 33.07 -25.69 36.42
N LEU A 667 31.80 -25.35 36.46
CA LEU A 667 30.96 -25.24 35.26
C LEU A 667 30.86 -23.78 34.87
N GLU A 668 31.32 -23.46 33.67
CA GLU A 668 31.33 -22.10 33.14
C GLU A 668 30.09 -21.90 32.28
N ILE A 669 29.35 -20.84 32.56
CA ILE A 669 28.09 -20.51 31.88
C ILE A 669 28.16 -19.05 31.49
N THR A 670 27.97 -18.75 30.21
CA THR A 670 27.99 -17.35 29.74
C THR A 670 26.86 -16.53 30.37
N GLU A 671 27.11 -15.24 30.56
CA GLU A 671 26.15 -14.30 31.12
C GLU A 671 24.78 -14.34 30.40
N SER A 672 24.80 -14.29 29.07
CA SER A 672 23.61 -14.34 28.21
C SER A 672 22.81 -15.63 28.39
N THR A 673 23.48 -16.77 28.57
CA THR A 673 22.84 -18.07 28.83
C THR A 673 22.06 -18.03 30.13
N LEU A 674 22.67 -17.47 31.17
CA LEU A 674 22.09 -17.38 32.50
C LEU A 674 20.86 -16.46 32.53
N MET A 675 20.91 -15.35 31.79
CA MET A 675 19.80 -14.39 31.73
C MET A 675 18.62 -14.89 30.90
N THR A 676 18.88 -15.55 29.76
CA THR A 676 17.83 -16.02 28.84
C THR A 676 16.97 -17.13 29.45
N GLN A 677 17.51 -17.89 30.40
CA GLN A 677 16.80 -19.02 31.04
C GLN A 677 16.60 -18.84 32.55
N ALA A 678 16.57 -17.61 33.07
CA ALA A 678 16.68 -17.31 34.50
C ALA A 678 15.73 -18.11 35.42
N GLU A 679 14.46 -18.35 35.03
CA GLU A 679 13.52 -19.13 35.86
C GLU A 679 13.76 -20.65 35.81
N GLY A 680 14.14 -21.19 34.64
CA GLY A 680 14.45 -22.63 34.48
C GLY A 680 15.84 -23.00 35.02
N ALA A 681 16.81 -22.09 34.86
CA ALA A 681 18.19 -22.28 35.31
C ALA A 681 18.31 -22.32 36.83
N LEU A 682 17.45 -21.61 37.59
CA LEU A 682 17.50 -21.63 39.07
C LEU A 682 17.39 -23.04 39.65
N GLY A 683 16.48 -23.87 39.11
CA GLY A 683 16.31 -25.26 39.56
C GLY A 683 17.51 -26.12 39.23
N THR A 684 18.04 -26.01 38.00
CA THR A 684 19.23 -26.73 37.56
C THR A 684 20.46 -26.34 38.38
N LEU A 685 20.70 -25.03 38.55
CA LEU A 685 21.83 -24.49 39.32
C LEU A 685 21.76 -24.92 40.79
N ALA A 686 20.58 -24.90 41.41
CA ALA A 686 20.40 -25.44 42.75
C ALA A 686 20.75 -26.94 42.81
N GLY A 687 20.35 -27.71 41.79
CA GLY A 687 20.72 -29.12 41.64
C GLY A 687 22.23 -29.33 41.51
N LEU A 688 22.91 -28.50 40.70
CA LEU A 688 24.36 -28.51 40.53
C LEU A 688 25.07 -28.20 41.85
N LYS A 689 24.64 -27.17 42.57
CA LYS A 689 25.19 -26.86 43.90
C LYS A 689 24.93 -27.98 44.90
N GLY A 690 23.79 -28.68 44.81
CA GLY A 690 23.51 -29.89 45.57
C GLY A 690 24.47 -31.06 45.30
N LEU A 691 25.08 -31.12 44.11
CA LEU A 691 26.18 -32.05 43.80
C LEU A 691 27.51 -31.63 44.43
N GLY A 692 27.65 -30.35 44.78
CA GLY A 692 28.86 -29.75 45.32
C GLY A 692 29.85 -29.28 44.25
N VAL A 693 29.42 -29.10 42.99
CA VAL A 693 30.24 -28.48 41.94
C VAL A 693 30.25 -26.96 42.09
N GLN A 694 31.27 -26.33 41.52
CA GLN A 694 31.36 -24.87 41.45
C GLN A 694 30.74 -24.36 40.15
N VAL A 695 30.24 -23.13 40.18
CA VAL A 695 29.66 -22.46 39.02
C VAL A 695 30.36 -21.12 38.81
N ALA A 696 30.80 -20.88 37.57
CA ALA A 696 31.36 -19.62 37.13
C ALA A 696 30.45 -18.95 36.09
N ILE A 697 30.35 -17.63 36.13
CA ILE A 697 29.83 -16.87 35.00
C ILE A 697 30.98 -16.51 34.09
N ASP A 698 30.80 -16.81 32.81
CA ASP A 698 31.73 -16.48 31.74
C ASP A 698 31.29 -15.26 30.93
N ASP A 699 32.25 -14.65 30.22
CA ASP A 699 32.08 -13.47 29.35
C ASP A 699 31.39 -12.27 30.03
N PHE A 700 31.61 -12.09 31.34
CA PHE A 700 30.86 -11.12 32.14
C PHE A 700 31.16 -9.68 31.72
N GLY A 701 30.09 -8.92 31.45
CA GLY A 701 30.14 -7.50 31.06
C GLY A 701 29.80 -7.25 29.58
N THR A 702 29.74 -8.30 28.76
CA THR A 702 29.38 -8.21 27.34
C THR A 702 27.85 -8.19 27.10
N GLY A 703 27.05 -8.49 28.14
CA GLY A 703 25.59 -8.58 28.10
C GLY A 703 24.84 -7.67 29.08
N TYR A 704 23.51 -7.80 29.11
CA TYR A 704 22.64 -7.08 30.06
C TYR A 704 22.48 -7.86 31.38
N SER A 705 23.40 -7.64 32.31
CA SER A 705 23.31 -8.23 33.65
C SER A 705 22.28 -7.53 34.54
N SER A 706 21.36 -8.30 35.10
CA SER A 706 20.60 -7.87 36.27
C SER A 706 21.34 -8.30 37.53
N LEU A 707 21.91 -7.32 38.24
CA LEU A 707 22.49 -7.49 39.59
C LEU A 707 21.54 -8.22 40.56
N ALA A 708 20.23 -8.07 40.37
CA ALA A 708 19.22 -8.78 41.17
C ALA A 708 19.24 -10.29 40.93
N TYR A 709 19.56 -10.75 39.72
CA TYR A 709 19.68 -12.17 39.39
C TYR A 709 21.02 -12.75 39.86
N LEU A 710 22.13 -12.02 39.71
CA LEU A 710 23.44 -12.43 40.24
C LEU A 710 23.39 -12.75 41.74
N LYS A 711 22.67 -11.94 42.51
CA LYS A 711 22.46 -12.18 43.95
C LYS A 711 21.64 -13.45 44.26
N ARG A 712 20.76 -13.86 43.35
CA ARG A 712 19.86 -15.01 43.53
C ARG A 712 20.50 -16.33 43.13
N PHE A 713 21.44 -16.30 42.20
CA PHE A 713 22.16 -17.48 41.77
C PHE A 713 23.28 -17.82 42.76
N ALA A 714 23.44 -19.11 43.05
CA ALA A 714 24.49 -19.60 43.92
C ALA A 714 25.80 -19.80 43.11
N ILE A 715 26.43 -18.69 42.75
CA ILE A 715 27.62 -18.61 41.89
C ILE A 715 28.87 -18.52 42.77
N ASP A 716 29.99 -19.05 42.29
CA ASP A 716 31.27 -19.05 43.01
C ASP A 716 32.29 -18.11 42.36
N TRP A 717 32.30 -18.06 41.02
CA TRP A 717 33.27 -17.30 40.23
C TRP A 717 32.60 -16.37 39.22
N LEU A 718 33.26 -15.26 38.95
CA LEU A 718 32.94 -14.34 37.87
C LEU A 718 34.20 -14.18 37.01
N LYS A 719 34.09 -14.45 35.71
CA LYS A 719 35.19 -14.33 34.76
C LYS A 719 35.06 -13.00 33.99
N VAL A 720 36.11 -12.18 34.03
CA VAL A 720 36.14 -10.90 33.31
C VAL A 720 36.59 -11.17 31.88
N ASP A 721 35.72 -10.86 30.93
CA ASP A 721 35.95 -11.10 29.50
C ASP A 721 37.23 -10.39 29.01
N ARG A 722 37.91 -11.06 28.07
CA ARG A 722 39.10 -10.54 27.38
C ARG A 722 38.89 -9.13 26.82
N CYS A 723 37.71 -8.79 26.33
CA CYS A 723 37.45 -7.49 25.71
C CYS A 723 37.69 -6.31 26.67
N PHE A 724 37.53 -6.51 27.98
CA PHE A 724 37.83 -5.50 29.00
C PHE A 724 39.29 -5.55 29.49
N VAL A 725 40.01 -6.64 29.19
CA VAL A 725 41.39 -6.87 29.65
C VAL A 725 42.42 -6.48 28.59
N GLN A 726 42.10 -6.67 27.31
CA GLN A 726 43.06 -6.56 26.20
C GLN A 726 43.70 -5.17 26.09
N ASP A 727 42.97 -4.08 26.39
CA ASP A 727 43.44 -2.70 26.23
C ASP A 727 43.89 -2.08 27.57
N LEU A 728 43.96 -2.87 28.64
CA LEU A 728 44.47 -2.42 29.93
C LEU A 728 46.00 -2.22 29.91
N PRO A 729 46.53 -1.23 30.64
CA PRO A 729 45.82 -0.19 31.42
C PRO A 729 45.58 1.11 30.64
N GLU A 730 45.81 1.12 29.33
CA GLU A 730 45.88 2.34 28.53
C GLU A 730 44.50 2.91 28.20
N ASP A 731 43.53 2.04 27.92
CA ASP A 731 42.14 2.46 27.75
C ASP A 731 41.49 2.74 29.11
N ARG A 732 41.07 3.99 29.29
CA ARG A 732 40.48 4.44 30.56
C ARG A 732 39.10 3.82 30.81
N ASN A 733 38.32 3.58 29.77
CA ASN A 733 36.98 3.03 29.91
C ASN A 733 37.07 1.56 30.34
N ASP A 734 37.94 0.77 29.69
CA ASP A 734 38.16 -0.62 30.06
C ASP A 734 38.76 -0.76 31.46
N ALA A 735 39.64 0.16 31.85
CA ALA A 735 40.17 0.25 33.22
C ALA A 735 39.06 0.52 34.26
N GLU A 736 38.18 1.49 34.01
CA GLU A 736 37.06 1.83 34.90
C GLU A 736 36.02 0.70 34.97
N LEU A 737 35.72 0.05 33.85
CA LEU A 737 34.78 -1.08 33.77
C LEU A 737 35.34 -2.32 34.48
N THR A 738 36.59 -2.72 34.20
CA THR A 738 37.25 -3.84 34.87
C THR A 738 37.29 -3.62 36.38
N GLN A 739 37.66 -2.42 36.83
CA GLN A 739 37.65 -2.06 38.26
C GLN A 739 36.25 -2.21 38.88
N THR A 740 35.21 -1.75 38.18
CA THR A 740 33.83 -1.86 38.64
C THR A 740 33.38 -3.32 38.77
N ILE A 741 33.72 -4.16 37.79
CA ILE A 741 33.38 -5.58 37.78
C ILE A 741 34.05 -6.31 38.96
N VAL A 742 35.35 -6.08 39.16
CA VAL A 742 36.12 -6.68 40.27
C VAL A 742 35.49 -6.32 41.63
N TYR A 743 35.27 -5.02 41.88
CA TYR A 743 34.67 -4.59 43.16
C TYR A 743 33.25 -5.09 43.36
N MET A 744 32.43 -5.12 42.31
CA MET A 744 31.08 -5.63 42.38
C MET A 744 31.07 -7.12 42.76
N ALA A 745 31.91 -7.94 42.12
CA ALA A 745 32.00 -9.36 42.39
C ALA A 745 32.40 -9.63 43.85
N HIS A 746 33.42 -8.93 44.36
CA HIS A 746 33.84 -9.05 45.76
C HIS A 746 32.74 -8.62 46.73
N ASN A 747 31.99 -7.55 46.43
CA ASN A 747 30.85 -7.12 47.24
C ASN A 747 29.71 -8.15 47.28
N LEU A 748 29.61 -9.01 46.27
CA LEU A 748 28.67 -10.14 46.22
C LEU A 748 29.25 -11.43 46.84
N GLY A 749 30.51 -11.40 47.30
CA GLY A 749 31.22 -12.56 47.86
C GLY A 749 31.69 -13.57 46.81
N LEU A 750 31.77 -13.15 45.54
CA LEU A 750 32.26 -13.95 44.42
C LEU A 750 33.77 -13.77 44.25
N ARG A 751 34.44 -14.80 43.72
CA ARG A 751 35.84 -14.69 43.29
C ARG A 751 35.90 -14.24 41.83
N VAL A 752 36.98 -13.56 41.46
CA VAL A 752 37.16 -12.98 40.13
C VAL A 752 38.35 -13.61 39.42
N LEU A 753 38.13 -14.03 38.17
CA LEU A 753 39.20 -14.51 37.30
C LEU A 753 39.25 -13.66 36.04
N ALA A 754 40.39 -13.04 35.74
CA ALA A 754 40.54 -12.24 34.53
C ALA A 754 41.02 -13.07 33.35
N GLU A 755 40.36 -12.93 32.20
CA GLU A 755 40.71 -13.68 30.99
C GLU A 755 41.52 -12.87 29.99
N GLY A 756 42.21 -13.56 29.08
CA GLY A 756 42.91 -12.89 27.99
C GLY A 756 44.07 -12.00 28.43
N VAL A 757 44.73 -12.30 29.56
CA VAL A 757 45.93 -11.58 30.00
C VAL A 757 47.11 -11.94 29.09
N GLU A 758 47.59 -10.97 28.32
CA GLU A 758 48.66 -11.11 27.33
C GLU A 758 49.94 -10.36 27.70
N THR A 759 49.86 -9.30 28.53
CA THR A 759 51.00 -8.46 28.89
C THR A 759 51.21 -8.34 30.40
N GLN A 760 52.47 -8.09 30.82
CA GLN A 760 52.78 -7.87 32.23
C GLN A 760 52.06 -6.63 32.80
N ALA A 761 51.86 -5.59 31.99
CA ALA A 761 51.16 -4.38 32.42
C ALA A 761 49.69 -4.67 32.79
N GLN A 762 49.00 -5.51 32.00
CA GLN A 762 47.64 -5.98 32.32
C GLN A 762 47.62 -6.75 33.64
N LEU A 763 48.56 -7.68 33.82
CA LEU A 763 48.67 -8.47 35.06
C LEU A 763 48.95 -7.57 36.28
N ASP A 764 49.87 -6.62 36.16
CA ASP A 764 50.19 -5.68 37.23
C ASP A 764 48.94 -4.86 37.59
N PHE A 765 48.21 -4.35 36.61
CA PHE A 765 46.97 -3.59 36.84
C PHE A 765 45.92 -4.43 37.59
N LEU A 766 45.64 -5.65 37.12
CA LEU A 766 44.71 -6.59 37.77
C LEU A 766 45.13 -6.96 39.20
N THR A 767 46.44 -7.07 39.43
CA THR A 767 47.01 -7.31 40.76
C THR A 767 46.72 -6.13 41.71
N HIS A 768 46.86 -4.89 41.23
CA HIS A 768 46.55 -3.70 42.02
C HIS A 768 45.05 -3.56 42.34
N LEU A 769 44.18 -4.04 41.45
CA LEU A 769 42.73 -4.09 41.68
C LEU A 769 42.31 -5.17 42.69
N GLY A 770 43.19 -6.13 42.96
CA GLY A 770 42.90 -7.24 43.87
C GLY A 770 42.08 -8.37 43.24
N CYS A 771 42.16 -8.56 41.91
CA CYS A 771 41.57 -9.72 41.23
C CYS A 771 42.06 -11.03 41.89
N ASP A 772 41.30 -12.14 41.88
CA ASP A 772 41.71 -13.36 42.60
C ASP A 772 42.58 -14.27 41.74
N GLY A 773 42.24 -14.41 40.46
CA GLY A 773 42.95 -15.26 39.51
C GLY A 773 43.03 -14.67 38.11
N TRP A 774 43.85 -15.29 37.26
CA TRP A 774 43.98 -14.88 35.88
C TRP A 774 44.33 -16.04 34.95
N GLN A 775 43.97 -15.89 33.68
CA GLN A 775 44.38 -16.76 32.59
C GLN A 775 44.64 -15.95 31.32
N GLY A 776 45.52 -16.47 30.44
CA GLY A 776 45.85 -15.83 29.19
C GLY A 776 47.20 -16.22 28.62
N PHE A 777 47.51 -15.68 27.44
CA PHE A 777 48.71 -16.07 26.69
C PHE A 777 50.01 -15.62 27.33
N LEU A 778 49.98 -14.64 28.24
CA LEU A 778 51.13 -14.30 29.09
C LEU A 778 51.64 -15.52 29.88
N CYS A 779 50.74 -16.40 30.32
CA CYS A 779 51.11 -17.66 30.94
C CYS A 779 51.39 -18.74 29.88
N SER A 780 50.35 -19.09 29.14
CA SER A 780 50.38 -20.12 28.10
C SER A 780 49.10 -20.06 27.26
N PRO A 781 49.18 -20.34 25.95
CA PRO A 781 47.99 -20.75 25.20
C PRO A 781 47.47 -22.10 25.73
N PRO A 782 46.25 -22.52 25.31
CA PRO A 782 45.74 -23.87 25.59
C PRO A 782 46.68 -24.95 25.02
N LEU A 783 46.98 -25.98 25.81
CA LEU A 783 47.93 -27.04 25.44
C LEU A 783 47.31 -28.44 25.55
N PRO A 784 47.77 -29.43 24.77
CA PRO A 784 47.49 -30.83 25.03
C PRO A 784 47.94 -31.24 26.46
N PRO A 785 47.31 -32.26 27.07
CA PRO A 785 47.60 -32.66 28.45
C PRO A 785 49.10 -32.92 28.71
N GLN A 786 49.77 -33.60 27.78
CA GLN A 786 51.17 -33.99 27.94
C GLN A 786 52.12 -32.78 27.90
N GLU A 787 51.82 -31.81 27.03
CA GLU A 787 52.60 -30.58 26.91
C GLU A 787 52.42 -29.67 28.12
N LEU A 788 51.20 -29.63 28.68
CA LEU A 788 50.94 -28.91 29.92
C LEU A 788 51.79 -29.47 31.07
N VAL A 789 51.77 -30.80 31.27
CA VAL A 789 52.57 -31.45 32.33
C VAL A 789 54.07 -31.12 32.18
N ALA A 790 54.63 -31.27 30.97
CA ALA A 790 56.04 -30.95 30.71
C ALA A 790 56.38 -29.47 31.01
N ARG A 791 55.46 -28.56 30.70
CA ARG A 791 55.61 -27.12 31.00
C ARG A 791 55.55 -26.83 32.51
N LEU A 792 54.76 -27.59 33.27
CA LEU A 792 54.69 -27.46 34.73
C LEU A 792 55.96 -27.99 35.41
N GLU A 793 56.45 -29.15 34.97
CA GLU A 793 57.70 -29.73 35.48
C GLU A 793 58.92 -28.81 35.23
N SER A 794 58.98 -28.17 34.05
CA SER A 794 60.05 -27.22 33.73
C SER A 794 59.97 -25.91 34.55
N ARG A 795 58.76 -25.41 34.85
CA ARG A 795 58.55 -24.24 35.73
C ARG A 795 58.85 -24.53 37.20
N GLU A 796 58.49 -25.71 37.72
CA GLU A 796 58.90 -26.13 39.07
C GLU A 796 60.42 -26.34 39.16
N GLY A 797 61.04 -26.87 38.10
CA GLY A 797 62.49 -26.98 37.98
C GLY A 797 63.22 -25.62 38.01
N LEU A 798 62.57 -24.55 37.53
CA LEU A 798 63.05 -23.16 37.61
C LEU A 798 62.82 -22.53 39.00
N ARG A 799 61.66 -22.77 39.64
CA ARG A 799 61.37 -22.27 41.01
C ARG A 799 62.14 -22.98 42.13
N ARG A 800 62.59 -24.24 41.95
CA ARG A 800 63.46 -24.93 42.94
C ARG A 800 64.95 -24.61 42.78
N ARG A 801 65.35 -23.89 41.72
CA ARG A 801 66.74 -23.49 41.42
C ARG A 801 67.03 -22.00 41.64
N ALA A 802 65.99 -21.17 41.74
CA ALA A 802 66.06 -19.81 42.26
C ALA A 802 65.90 -19.83 43.78
#